data_AF-A0A926ARA9-F1
#
_entry.id   AF-A0A926ARA9-F1
#
_cell.length_a   1.000
_cell.length_b   1.000
_cell.length_c   1.000
_cell.angle_alpha   90.00
_cell.angle_beta   90.00
_cell.angle_gamma   90.00
#
_symmetry.space_group_name_H-M   'P 1'
#
loop_
_entity.id
_entity.type
_entity.pdbx_description
1 polymer ?
#
loop_
_entity_poly.entity_id
_entity_poly.type
_entity_poly.pdbx_seq_one_letter_code
_entity_poly.pdbx_strand_id
1 'polypeptide(L)'
;HGLNAKYLGGLWQELSIGWGDEQTGKPEAKQSDAARKPSYLLDGLRVRWRAAKPADAALLAKEIAQWQQALWRFTSVGHIGKLGGPKAWVEPVSPLTARQELKLKMPTSTDGKEVVLYLTAGDAGDGREQDFVVWERPRLVAAGRPDLLLRDVRAVTQELAARRERIFASTAKCLGAAAEASATPGPVDAAKLAQKHGVEAESLAAWLDYLGIGAGGPVKLGTSISRKMESASNYDFIKGWVGDDALSVVANSSDQHVRIPGNMKPRGIAVHPTPTLSVAVGWRSPAAAALSISGSVQHAHPECGNGVAWSLELRRGNTRQRLATGISQGAKVIPIGPLEKIAVQAQDVVSLVINPRDGNHSCDLTAIDLKLSDGTREWDMSRDLSPDILAGNPHKDSHGNADVWNFYSEPATGSTGHVIPAGTLLARWQAAATADEKAKLAEEVQKLLQGGAAALPKDSPDAQLHQQLTSLGGPLFAPGSLAVRGDKPGTPDSKSPQPKGTDNASQAIGLDPSLFGKHPNGGGIEPASLCVQAPSVIEVRFPADLVAGAEFVVAGTLHAETGQEGSVQLQVLTTKPESASGLRPTATVETNANGPWTSNNRGVSHATPIIVREGSESRKRIEASFEEFRSWFPAALCYTKIVPVDEVVTLTLFYREDDHLQRLMLDDSQKAKLDRLWNELHFVSHDALTLVDAYLQLMEYATQDADPKVFEPMRKPINDRAAAFRKELVGAEPKQIEALIQFAAQAYRRSLTDAEAAELRDLYRRLREQELPHDEA
;
A
#
# COMPACT_ATOMS: atom_id res chain seq x y z
N HIS A 1 30.94 -43.04 -1.56
CA HIS A 1 29.67 -42.56 -2.15
C HIS A 1 29.59 -41.05 -1.88
N GLY A 2 29.32 -40.23 -2.90
CA GLY A 2 29.37 -38.77 -2.79
C GLY A 2 28.40 -38.21 -1.75
N LEU A 3 28.65 -36.98 -1.29
CA LEU A 3 28.00 -36.24 -0.20
C LEU A 3 26.45 -36.24 -0.19
N ASN A 4 25.77 -36.75 -1.22
CA ASN A 4 24.32 -36.72 -1.38
C ASN A 4 23.62 -38.09 -1.23
N ALA A 5 24.35 -39.21 -1.14
CA ALA A 5 23.72 -40.55 -1.19
C ALA A 5 22.83 -40.85 0.03
N LYS A 6 23.25 -40.41 1.23
CA LYS A 6 22.50 -40.60 2.47
C LYS A 6 21.16 -39.86 2.43
N TYR A 7 21.21 -38.57 2.11
CA TYR A 7 20.00 -37.74 2.06
C TYR A 7 19.06 -38.16 0.94
N LEU A 8 19.54 -38.32 -0.29
CA LEU A 8 18.69 -38.78 -1.40
C LEU A 8 18.10 -40.17 -1.15
N GLY A 9 18.85 -41.08 -0.53
CA GLY A 9 18.35 -42.39 -0.16
C GLY A 9 17.22 -42.32 0.86
N GLY A 10 17.38 -41.51 1.92
CA GLY A 10 16.33 -41.29 2.92
C GLY A 10 15.11 -40.57 2.33
N LEU A 11 15.34 -39.55 1.51
CA LEU A 11 14.28 -38.80 0.84
C LEU A 11 13.49 -39.70 -0.12
N TRP A 12 14.17 -40.55 -0.90
CA TRP A 12 13.53 -41.53 -1.76
C TRP A 12 12.63 -42.47 -0.97
N GLN A 13 13.14 -43.01 0.16
CA GLN A 13 12.35 -43.89 1.03
C GLN A 13 11.11 -43.16 1.57
N GLU A 14 11.27 -41.94 2.07
CA GLU A 14 10.19 -41.16 2.67
C GLU A 14 9.10 -40.75 1.67
N LEU A 15 9.49 -40.36 0.46
CA LEU A 15 8.54 -39.98 -0.60
C LEU A 15 7.91 -41.20 -1.30
N SER A 16 8.55 -42.37 -1.21
CA SER A 16 8.09 -43.62 -1.82
C SER A 16 7.42 -44.59 -0.82
N ILE A 17 7.15 -44.16 0.41
CA ILE A 17 6.40 -44.98 1.40
C ILE A 17 5.11 -45.48 0.75
N GLY A 18 4.74 -46.76 0.92
CA GLY A 18 3.52 -47.34 0.32
C GLY A 18 3.58 -47.54 -1.21
N TRP A 19 4.71 -47.24 -1.86
CA TRP A 19 4.93 -47.46 -3.29
C TRP A 19 5.54 -48.87 -3.47
N GLY A 20 4.69 -49.91 -3.51
CA GLY A 20 5.16 -51.29 -3.67
C GLY A 20 4.09 -52.39 -3.72
N ASP A 21 2.94 -52.21 -3.08
CA ASP A 21 1.96 -53.31 -2.90
C ASP A 21 1.01 -53.54 -4.09
N GLU A 22 0.79 -52.56 -4.98
CA GLU A 22 -0.19 -52.73 -6.06
C GLU A 22 0.36 -53.32 -7.37
N GLN A 23 1.69 -53.38 -7.58
CA GLN A 23 2.26 -53.84 -8.86
C GLN A 23 2.93 -55.22 -8.83
N THR A 24 3.21 -55.82 -7.66
CA THR A 24 4.05 -57.03 -7.61
C THR A 24 3.39 -58.29 -7.04
N GLY A 25 2.18 -58.23 -6.49
CA GLY A 25 1.38 -59.42 -6.15
C GLY A 25 2.11 -60.48 -5.32
N LYS A 26 3.07 -60.09 -4.46
CA LYS A 26 3.80 -61.00 -3.57
C LYS A 26 3.51 -60.67 -2.11
N PRO A 27 3.13 -61.66 -1.29
CA PRO A 27 2.96 -61.44 0.14
C PRO A 27 4.31 -61.51 0.88
N GLU A 28 4.44 -60.61 1.85
CA GLU A 28 5.33 -60.62 3.02
C GLU A 28 6.84 -60.36 2.88
N ALA A 29 7.28 -59.22 3.45
CA ALA A 29 8.41 -59.03 4.39
C ALA A 29 8.62 -57.51 4.57
N LYS A 30 8.68 -56.84 5.73
CA LYS A 30 8.76 -57.16 7.16
C LYS A 30 8.01 -56.05 7.93
N GLN A 31 7.56 -56.36 9.15
CA GLN A 31 7.03 -55.44 10.15
C GLN A 31 7.84 -54.14 10.30
N SER A 32 7.47 -53.08 9.57
CA SER A 32 7.73 -51.68 9.95
C SER A 32 6.64 -50.71 9.46
N ASP A 33 5.70 -51.14 8.61
CA ASP A 33 4.52 -50.37 8.19
C ASP A 33 3.41 -50.31 9.26
N ALA A 34 3.77 -50.46 10.54
CA ALA A 34 2.87 -50.18 11.64
C ALA A 34 2.55 -48.68 11.67
N ALA A 35 1.44 -48.30 11.02
CA ALA A 35 0.65 -47.10 11.26
C ALA A 35 1.45 -45.81 11.55
N ARG A 36 2.25 -45.35 10.58
CA ARG A 36 2.81 -44.00 10.66
C ARG A 36 1.70 -42.98 10.36
N LYS A 37 1.56 -41.96 11.22
CA LYS A 37 0.47 -40.97 11.15
C LYS A 37 0.47 -40.26 9.78
N PRO A 38 -0.71 -39.99 9.18
CA PRO A 38 -0.81 -39.23 7.94
C PRO A 38 -0.17 -37.85 8.08
N SER A 39 0.43 -37.36 7.00
CA SER A 39 1.17 -36.09 6.94
C SER A 39 0.50 -35.18 5.93
N TYR A 40 -0.18 -34.14 6.40
CA TYR A 40 -1.01 -33.29 5.53
C TYR A 40 -0.24 -32.65 4.38
N LEU A 41 1.03 -32.33 4.62
CA LEU A 41 1.87 -31.65 3.63
C LEU A 41 2.65 -32.65 2.77
N LEU A 42 3.19 -33.72 3.37
CA LEU A 42 3.97 -34.72 2.61
C LEU A 42 3.09 -35.65 1.79
N ASP A 43 1.85 -35.95 2.19
CA ASP A 43 0.99 -36.90 1.46
C ASP A 43 0.64 -36.38 0.05
N GLY A 44 0.31 -35.09 -0.08
CA GLY A 44 0.10 -34.47 -1.39
C GLY A 44 1.35 -34.52 -2.27
N LEU A 45 2.53 -34.29 -1.67
CA LEU A 45 3.81 -34.38 -2.36
C LEU A 45 4.14 -35.82 -2.76
N ARG A 46 3.90 -36.82 -1.89
CA ARG A 46 4.09 -38.26 -2.16
C ARG A 46 3.25 -38.71 -3.36
N VAL A 47 1.98 -38.31 -3.42
CA VAL A 47 1.09 -38.62 -4.55
C VAL A 47 1.65 -38.06 -5.86
N ARG A 48 2.05 -36.77 -5.89
CA ARG A 48 2.64 -36.14 -7.08
C ARG A 48 3.99 -36.76 -7.45
N TRP A 49 4.83 -37.03 -6.46
CA TRP A 49 6.15 -37.67 -6.62
C TRP A 49 6.03 -39.03 -7.33
N ARG A 50 5.10 -39.88 -6.88
CA ARG A 50 4.87 -41.21 -7.47
C ARG A 50 4.34 -41.16 -8.91
N ALA A 51 3.60 -40.12 -9.25
CA ALA A 51 3.04 -39.92 -10.59
C ALA A 51 3.99 -39.17 -11.54
N ALA A 52 5.05 -38.54 -11.01
CA ALA A 52 5.92 -37.65 -11.75
C ALA A 52 6.82 -38.39 -12.75
N LYS A 53 7.04 -37.76 -13.90
CA LYS A 53 8.06 -38.13 -14.89
C LYS A 53 9.30 -37.24 -14.71
N PRO A 54 10.44 -37.57 -15.34
CA PRO A 54 11.64 -36.74 -15.24
C PRO A 54 11.43 -35.26 -15.61
N ALA A 55 10.51 -34.96 -16.54
CA ALA A 55 10.17 -33.59 -16.93
C ALA A 55 9.46 -32.79 -15.82
N ASP A 56 8.82 -33.46 -14.86
CA ASP A 56 8.05 -32.85 -13.77
C ASP A 56 8.93 -32.49 -12.56
N ALA A 57 10.21 -32.89 -12.56
CA ALA A 57 11.13 -32.67 -11.44
C ALA A 57 11.26 -31.19 -11.05
N ALA A 58 11.29 -30.28 -12.04
CA ALA A 58 11.37 -28.85 -11.79
C ALA A 58 10.10 -28.29 -11.11
N LEU A 59 8.93 -28.85 -11.43
CA LEU A 59 7.66 -28.45 -10.81
C LEU A 59 7.63 -28.84 -9.32
N LEU A 60 8.02 -30.08 -9.01
CA LEU A 60 8.09 -30.57 -7.63
C LEU A 60 9.12 -29.78 -6.80
N ALA A 61 10.30 -29.52 -7.36
CA ALA A 61 11.33 -28.73 -6.69
C ALA A 61 10.85 -27.30 -6.42
N LYS A 62 10.12 -26.68 -7.36
CA LYS A 62 9.52 -25.36 -7.18
C LYS A 62 8.48 -25.36 -6.05
N GLU A 63 7.63 -26.37 -5.98
CA GLU A 63 6.64 -26.50 -4.91
C GLU A 63 7.30 -26.66 -3.53
N ILE A 64 8.31 -27.52 -3.42
CA ILE A 64 9.11 -27.70 -2.20
C ILE A 64 9.76 -26.37 -1.79
N ALA A 65 10.34 -25.64 -2.74
CA ALA A 65 10.95 -24.33 -2.47
C ALA A 65 9.93 -23.30 -1.96
N GLN A 66 8.70 -23.30 -2.50
CA GLN A 66 7.62 -22.43 -1.99
C GLN A 66 7.24 -22.79 -0.56
N TRP A 67 7.17 -24.09 -0.22
CA TRP A 67 6.94 -24.52 1.17
C TRP A 67 8.10 -24.20 2.09
N GLN A 68 9.35 -24.32 1.64
CA GLN A 68 10.52 -23.87 2.40
C GLN A 68 10.44 -22.37 2.73
N GLN A 69 10.05 -21.53 1.77
CA GLN A 69 9.85 -20.10 1.99
C GLN A 69 8.64 -19.77 2.89
N ALA A 70 7.63 -20.63 2.93
CA ALA A 70 6.46 -20.46 3.79
C ALA A 70 6.71 -20.90 5.24
N LEU A 71 7.58 -21.90 5.45
CA LEU A 71 7.80 -22.56 6.74
C LEU A 71 9.12 -22.19 7.42
N TRP A 72 9.96 -21.39 6.78
CA TRP A 72 11.22 -20.92 7.33
C TRP A 72 11.37 -19.41 7.14
N ARG A 73 12.10 -18.78 8.06
CA ARG A 73 12.59 -17.42 7.91
C ARG A 73 14.08 -17.36 8.21
N PHE A 74 14.79 -16.49 7.51
CA PHE A 74 16.18 -16.16 7.80
C PHE A 74 16.24 -14.94 8.71
N THR A 75 17.06 -15.01 9.75
CA THR A 75 17.29 -13.89 10.67
C THR A 75 18.77 -13.54 10.74
N SER A 76 19.10 -12.44 11.40
CA SER A 76 20.49 -12.07 11.65
C SER A 76 21.10 -12.94 12.75
N VAL A 77 22.39 -13.22 12.62
CA VAL A 77 23.18 -14.02 13.55
C VAL A 77 23.90 -13.15 14.58
N GLY A 78 24.27 -11.92 14.20
CA GLY A 78 25.19 -11.11 14.97
C GLY A 78 24.79 -10.82 16.42
N HIS A 79 23.50 -10.94 16.77
CA HIS A 79 22.99 -10.78 18.15
C HIS A 79 22.15 -11.97 18.67
N ILE A 80 22.35 -13.18 18.17
CA ILE A 80 21.68 -14.36 18.74
C ILE A 80 22.02 -14.47 20.24
N GLY A 81 20.99 -14.67 21.06
CA GLY A 81 21.10 -14.77 22.52
C GLY A 81 20.65 -13.52 23.30
N LYS A 82 20.43 -12.38 22.63
CA LYS A 82 19.82 -11.20 23.28
C LYS A 82 18.34 -11.41 23.60
N LEU A 83 17.83 -10.69 24.60
CA LEU A 83 16.42 -10.68 24.97
C LEU A 83 15.55 -10.23 23.79
N GLY A 84 14.56 -11.05 23.42
CA GLY A 84 13.68 -10.79 22.27
C GLY A 84 14.38 -10.85 20.89
N GLY A 85 15.65 -11.28 20.85
CA GLY A 85 16.40 -11.49 19.62
C GLY A 85 16.07 -12.80 18.90
N PRO A 86 16.66 -13.02 17.72
CA PRO A 86 16.60 -14.30 17.03
C PRO A 86 17.28 -15.40 17.86
N LYS A 87 16.80 -16.63 17.70
CA LYS A 87 17.28 -17.84 18.36
C LYS A 87 18.24 -18.66 17.51
N ALA A 88 18.11 -18.57 16.18
CA ALA A 88 18.90 -19.29 15.19
C ALA A 88 19.04 -18.44 13.93
N TRP A 89 19.87 -18.82 12.96
CA TRP A 89 19.92 -18.17 11.64
C TRP A 89 18.69 -18.51 10.80
N VAL A 90 18.26 -19.78 10.87
CA VAL A 90 17.05 -20.27 10.21
C VAL A 90 16.04 -20.64 11.28
N GLU A 91 14.94 -19.89 11.36
CA GLU A 91 13.87 -20.15 12.33
C GLU A 91 12.62 -20.71 11.65
N PRO A 92 11.93 -21.66 12.31
CA PRO A 92 10.70 -22.20 11.76
C PRO A 92 9.55 -21.21 11.88
N VAL A 93 8.69 -21.22 10.87
CA VAL A 93 7.47 -20.41 10.76
C VAL A 93 6.29 -21.34 10.57
N SER A 94 5.16 -21.02 11.21
CA SER A 94 3.90 -21.74 11.04
C SER A 94 2.85 -20.74 10.53
N PRO A 95 2.47 -20.79 9.24
CA PRO A 95 1.51 -19.86 8.63
C PRO A 95 0.07 -20.17 9.05
N LEU A 96 -0.21 -20.13 10.36
CA LEU A 96 -1.50 -20.43 10.98
C LEU A 96 -2.07 -19.18 11.64
N THR A 97 -3.37 -18.95 11.48
CA THR A 97 -4.07 -17.85 12.14
C THR A 97 -5.49 -18.24 12.51
N ALA A 98 -6.10 -17.59 13.49
CA ALA A 98 -7.53 -17.77 13.78
C ALA A 98 -8.44 -16.88 12.89
N ARG A 99 -7.86 -15.83 12.28
CA ARG A 99 -8.56 -14.80 11.51
C ARG A 99 -7.65 -14.25 10.42
N GLN A 100 -8.22 -13.99 9.25
CA GLN A 100 -7.51 -13.32 8.16
C GLN A 100 -8.29 -12.07 7.71
N GLU A 101 -7.61 -10.93 7.66
CA GLU A 101 -8.15 -9.73 7.01
C GLU A 101 -7.67 -9.66 5.56
N LEU A 102 -8.60 -9.43 4.65
CA LEU A 102 -8.36 -9.37 3.21
C LEU A 102 -8.81 -8.01 2.70
N LYS A 103 -7.88 -7.30 2.05
CA LYS A 103 -8.11 -6.01 1.40
C LYS A 103 -7.63 -6.09 -0.04
N LEU A 104 -8.50 -5.74 -0.98
CA LEU A 104 -8.21 -5.75 -2.40
C LEU A 104 -8.61 -4.41 -3.02
N LYS A 105 -7.64 -3.69 -3.59
CA LYS A 105 -7.94 -2.53 -4.45
C LYS A 105 -8.72 -3.01 -5.67
N MET A 106 -9.86 -2.40 -5.93
CA MET A 106 -10.73 -2.81 -7.03
C MET A 106 -10.02 -2.54 -8.36
N PRO A 107 -9.87 -3.55 -9.23
CA PRO A 107 -9.21 -3.37 -10.53
C PRO A 107 -10.06 -2.49 -11.44
N THR A 108 -9.41 -1.81 -12.38
CA THR A 108 -10.12 -1.15 -13.48
C THR A 108 -10.75 -2.22 -14.38
N SER A 109 -12.00 -2.01 -14.79
CA SER A 109 -12.70 -2.92 -15.69
C SER A 109 -12.00 -3.02 -17.05
N THR A 110 -11.87 -4.24 -17.59
CA THR A 110 -11.28 -4.50 -18.90
C THR A 110 -12.20 -4.14 -20.06
N ASP A 111 -13.52 -4.25 -19.87
CA ASP A 111 -14.53 -3.89 -20.86
C ASP A 111 -15.21 -2.55 -20.57
N GLY A 112 -14.84 -1.91 -19.45
CA GLY A 112 -15.40 -0.65 -18.96
C GLY A 112 -16.79 -0.79 -18.32
N LYS A 113 -17.31 -2.02 -18.16
CA LYS A 113 -18.69 -2.26 -17.69
C LYS A 113 -18.74 -2.93 -16.34
N GLU A 114 -18.03 -4.04 -16.19
CA GLU A 114 -18.10 -4.85 -14.97
C GLU A 114 -16.72 -5.12 -14.36
N VAL A 115 -16.72 -5.33 -13.05
CA VAL A 115 -15.59 -5.91 -12.31
C VAL A 115 -16.11 -7.17 -11.64
N VAL A 116 -15.38 -8.27 -11.76
CA VAL A 116 -15.73 -9.56 -11.16
C VAL A 116 -14.70 -9.93 -10.09
N LEU A 117 -15.18 -10.30 -8.91
CA LEU A 117 -14.38 -10.86 -7.84
C LEU A 117 -14.80 -12.29 -7.52
N TYR A 118 -13.85 -13.08 -7.05
CA TYR A 118 -14.06 -14.44 -6.57
C TYR A 118 -13.61 -14.52 -5.11
N LEU A 119 -14.54 -14.79 -4.19
CA LEU A 119 -14.22 -15.12 -2.81
C LEU A 119 -14.06 -16.62 -2.73
N THR A 120 -12.86 -17.08 -2.37
CA THR A 120 -12.51 -18.50 -2.37
C THR A 120 -12.24 -18.96 -0.96
N ALA A 121 -12.92 -20.02 -0.53
CA ALA A 121 -12.61 -20.74 0.69
C ALA A 121 -12.15 -22.15 0.29
N GLY A 122 -10.88 -22.48 0.53
CA GLY A 122 -10.36 -23.83 0.35
C GLY A 122 -10.39 -24.64 1.63
N ASP A 123 -10.43 -25.96 1.49
CA ASP A 123 -10.52 -26.97 2.56
C ASP A 123 -9.15 -27.36 3.16
N ALA A 124 -8.09 -26.65 2.76
CA ALA A 124 -6.69 -26.89 3.17
C ALA A 124 -6.22 -28.36 3.08
N GLY A 125 -6.91 -29.21 2.32
CA GLY A 125 -6.55 -30.61 2.07
C GLY A 125 -6.84 -31.63 3.17
N ASP A 126 -7.45 -31.27 4.31
CA ASP A 126 -7.78 -32.23 5.39
C ASP A 126 -9.25 -32.67 5.44
N GLY A 127 -10.10 -32.06 4.60
CA GLY A 127 -11.46 -32.51 4.31
C GLY A 127 -12.53 -31.59 4.87
N ARG A 128 -13.66 -31.52 4.17
CA ARG A 128 -14.67 -30.46 4.33
C ARG A 128 -15.60 -30.50 5.55
N GLU A 129 -15.56 -31.54 6.38
CA GLU A 129 -16.66 -31.83 7.32
C GLU A 129 -16.93 -30.68 8.31
N GLN A 130 -15.88 -30.00 8.78
CA GLN A 130 -15.98 -28.88 9.72
C GLN A 130 -15.51 -27.54 9.12
N ASP A 131 -15.37 -27.45 7.80
CA ASP A 131 -14.82 -26.25 7.15
C ASP A 131 -15.88 -25.20 6.88
N PHE A 132 -16.57 -24.76 7.93
CA PHE A 132 -17.54 -23.68 7.83
C PHE A 132 -16.85 -22.34 8.05
N VAL A 133 -16.81 -21.53 7.00
CA VAL A 133 -16.15 -20.22 6.97
C VAL A 133 -17.20 -19.12 7.09
N VAL A 134 -16.92 -18.10 7.90
CA VAL A 134 -17.67 -16.86 7.95
C VAL A 134 -16.85 -15.75 7.29
N TRP A 135 -17.36 -15.23 6.18
CA TRP A 135 -16.91 -13.97 5.59
C TRP A 135 -17.62 -12.83 6.31
N GLU A 136 -16.92 -12.18 7.23
CA GLU A 136 -17.47 -11.16 8.10
C GLU A 136 -17.60 -9.82 7.37
N ARG A 137 -18.83 -9.34 7.27
CA ARG A 137 -19.20 -7.99 6.80
C ARG A 137 -18.39 -7.53 5.56
N PRO A 138 -18.35 -8.33 4.47
CA PRO A 138 -17.69 -7.92 3.23
C PRO A 138 -18.28 -6.62 2.72
N ARG A 139 -17.43 -5.67 2.33
CA ARG A 139 -17.86 -4.31 1.97
C ARG A 139 -16.89 -3.62 1.03
N LEU A 140 -17.39 -2.59 0.36
CA LEU A 140 -16.62 -1.66 -0.45
C LEU A 140 -16.36 -0.39 0.38
N VAL A 141 -15.10 0.03 0.42
CA VAL A 141 -14.63 1.22 1.14
C VAL A 141 -14.01 2.19 0.14
N ALA A 142 -14.42 3.45 0.17
CA ALA A 142 -13.85 4.50 -0.67
C ALA A 142 -13.81 5.82 0.11
N ALA A 143 -12.74 6.60 -0.07
CA ALA A 143 -12.59 7.89 0.60
C ALA A 143 -13.76 8.83 0.26
N GLY A 144 -14.35 9.46 1.28
CA GLY A 144 -15.48 10.39 1.12
C GLY A 144 -16.83 9.73 0.82
N ARG A 145 -16.93 8.39 0.84
CA ARG A 145 -18.18 7.64 0.68
C ARG A 145 -18.45 6.78 1.93
N PRO A 146 -19.72 6.56 2.31
CA PRO A 146 -20.03 5.57 3.33
C PRO A 146 -19.68 4.15 2.85
N ASP A 147 -19.27 3.28 3.77
CA ASP A 147 -19.03 1.87 3.47
C ASP A 147 -20.29 1.22 2.88
N LEU A 148 -20.13 0.54 1.74
CA LEU A 148 -21.21 -0.19 1.08
C LEU A 148 -21.06 -1.69 1.34
N LEU A 149 -21.93 -2.26 2.16
CA LEU A 149 -21.94 -3.70 2.45
C LEU A 149 -22.28 -4.50 1.18
N LEU A 150 -21.65 -5.66 1.02
CA LEU A 150 -21.85 -6.54 -0.13
C LEU A 150 -23.31 -6.99 -0.28
N ARG A 151 -24.02 -7.14 0.84
CA ARG A 151 -25.45 -7.47 0.87
C ARG A 151 -26.33 -6.41 0.21
N ASP A 152 -25.90 -5.14 0.26
CA ASP A 152 -26.69 -3.99 -0.15
C ASP A 152 -26.34 -3.55 -1.59
N VAL A 153 -25.25 -4.05 -2.17
CA VAL A 153 -24.75 -3.71 -3.51
C VAL A 153 -25.84 -3.84 -4.58
N ARG A 154 -26.62 -4.93 -4.56
CA ARG A 154 -27.68 -5.17 -5.55
C ARG A 154 -28.77 -4.10 -5.47
N ALA A 155 -29.29 -3.84 -4.27
CA ALA A 155 -30.35 -2.87 -4.04
C ALA A 155 -29.88 -1.45 -4.39
N VAL A 156 -28.69 -1.06 -3.93
CA VAL A 156 -28.09 0.26 -4.21
C VAL A 156 -27.85 0.44 -5.70
N THR A 157 -27.36 -0.58 -6.41
CA THR A 157 -27.17 -0.48 -7.87
C THR A 157 -28.49 -0.27 -8.61
N GLN A 158 -29.55 -0.98 -8.22
CA GLN A 158 -30.88 -0.83 -8.83
C GLN A 158 -31.47 0.57 -8.56
N GLU A 159 -31.36 1.07 -7.33
CA GLU A 159 -31.80 2.41 -6.98
C GLU A 159 -31.06 3.48 -7.77
N LEU A 160 -29.73 3.36 -7.87
CA LEU A 160 -28.89 4.27 -8.63
C LEU A 160 -29.21 4.24 -10.13
N ALA A 161 -29.46 3.06 -10.71
CA ALA A 161 -29.87 2.93 -12.11
C ALA A 161 -31.24 3.61 -12.35
N ALA A 162 -32.23 3.39 -11.47
CA ALA A 162 -33.53 4.04 -11.58
C ALA A 162 -33.44 5.58 -11.39
N ARG A 163 -32.56 6.04 -10.50
CA ARG A 163 -32.26 7.46 -10.30
C ARG A 163 -31.61 8.08 -11.53
N ARG A 164 -30.69 7.37 -12.17
CA ARG A 164 -30.04 7.79 -13.43
C ARG A 164 -31.06 8.08 -14.52
N GLU A 165 -31.97 7.14 -14.75
CA GLU A 165 -33.04 7.30 -15.76
C GLU A 165 -33.92 8.53 -15.47
N ARG A 166 -34.30 8.77 -14.20
CA ARG A 166 -35.09 9.95 -13.80
C ARG A 166 -34.34 11.28 -14.02
N ILE A 167 -33.07 11.35 -13.63
CA ILE A 167 -32.24 12.56 -13.80
C ILE A 167 -32.02 12.86 -15.29
N PHE A 168 -31.80 11.82 -16.11
CA PHE A 168 -31.58 11.99 -17.55
C PHE A 168 -32.86 12.43 -18.26
N ALA A 169 -34.00 11.83 -17.92
CA ALA A 169 -35.29 12.20 -18.51
C ALA A 169 -35.73 13.65 -18.20
N SER A 170 -35.22 14.23 -17.11
CA SER A 170 -35.55 15.59 -16.66
C SER A 170 -34.45 16.62 -16.94
N THR A 171 -33.36 16.24 -17.61
CA THR A 171 -32.19 17.12 -17.83
C THR A 171 -32.56 18.46 -18.47
N ALA A 172 -33.30 18.47 -19.58
CA ALA A 172 -33.60 19.72 -20.28
C ALA A 172 -34.43 20.68 -19.41
N LYS A 173 -35.40 20.14 -18.66
CA LYS A 173 -36.21 20.91 -17.71
C LYS A 173 -35.38 21.42 -16.53
N CYS A 174 -34.49 20.60 -15.98
CA CYS A 174 -33.60 21.01 -14.88
C CYS A 174 -32.65 22.11 -15.33
N LEU A 175 -32.08 22.01 -16.53
CA LEU A 175 -31.26 23.07 -17.12
C LEU A 175 -32.09 24.33 -17.41
N GLY A 176 -33.33 24.21 -17.87
CA GLY A 176 -34.26 25.35 -18.00
C GLY A 176 -34.48 26.08 -16.67
N ALA A 177 -34.69 25.31 -15.59
CA ALA A 177 -34.81 25.86 -14.25
C ALA A 177 -33.50 26.52 -13.76
N ALA A 178 -32.36 25.88 -14.02
CA ALA A 178 -31.04 26.42 -13.71
C ALA A 178 -30.73 27.72 -14.47
N ALA A 179 -31.19 27.85 -15.72
CA ALA A 179 -31.08 29.09 -16.49
C ALA A 179 -31.89 30.23 -15.86
N GLU A 180 -33.11 29.96 -15.40
CA GLU A 180 -33.94 30.93 -14.67
C GLU A 180 -33.30 31.36 -13.35
N ALA A 181 -32.79 30.38 -12.57
CA ALA A 181 -32.09 30.63 -11.32
C ALA A 181 -30.85 31.50 -11.53
N SER A 182 -30.08 31.25 -12.61
CA SER A 182 -28.88 32.03 -12.93
C SER A 182 -29.18 33.46 -13.37
N ALA A 183 -30.37 33.72 -13.91
CA ALA A 183 -30.78 35.03 -14.38
C ALA A 183 -31.42 35.90 -13.28
N THR A 184 -31.80 35.30 -12.15
CA THR A 184 -32.49 35.99 -11.05
C THR A 184 -31.51 36.30 -9.91
N PRO A 185 -31.27 37.58 -9.57
CA PRO A 185 -30.43 37.93 -8.44
C PRO A 185 -31.06 37.48 -7.11
N GLY A 186 -30.30 36.80 -6.26
CA GLY A 186 -30.70 36.45 -4.89
C GLY A 186 -30.65 34.94 -4.59
N PRO A 187 -31.12 34.53 -3.39
CA PRO A 187 -31.09 33.14 -2.97
C PRO A 187 -32.04 32.27 -3.83
N VAL A 188 -31.55 31.12 -4.27
CA VAL A 188 -32.31 30.17 -5.09
C VAL A 188 -33.15 29.24 -4.19
N ASP A 189 -34.47 29.35 -4.29
CA ASP A 189 -35.41 28.41 -3.66
C ASP A 189 -35.62 27.20 -4.59
N ALA A 190 -34.76 26.19 -4.45
CA ALA A 190 -34.76 25.01 -5.31
C ALA A 190 -36.10 24.25 -5.29
N ALA A 191 -36.83 24.27 -4.18
CA ALA A 191 -38.11 23.57 -4.05
C ALA A 191 -39.21 24.24 -4.89
N LYS A 192 -39.33 25.57 -4.81
CA LYS A 192 -40.27 26.31 -5.67
C LYS A 192 -39.91 26.22 -7.14
N LEU A 193 -38.61 26.28 -7.44
CA LEU A 193 -38.11 26.19 -8.80
C LEU A 193 -38.40 24.81 -9.42
N ALA A 194 -38.23 23.74 -8.64
CA ALA A 194 -38.58 22.38 -9.04
C ALA A 194 -40.08 22.23 -9.35
N GLN A 195 -40.94 22.77 -8.47
CA GLN A 195 -42.39 22.77 -8.68
C GLN A 195 -42.78 23.53 -9.95
N LYS A 196 -42.19 24.70 -10.19
CA LYS A 196 -42.46 25.54 -11.37
C LYS A 196 -42.10 24.82 -12.68
N HIS A 197 -40.97 24.13 -12.72
CA HIS A 197 -40.47 23.44 -13.91
C HIS A 197 -40.97 21.98 -14.03
N GLY A 198 -41.76 21.50 -13.06
CA GLY A 198 -42.32 20.16 -13.07
C GLY A 198 -41.25 19.07 -13.04
N VAL A 199 -40.24 19.24 -12.20
CA VAL A 199 -39.12 18.29 -12.00
C VAL A 199 -39.02 17.88 -10.53
N GLU A 200 -38.43 16.73 -10.25
CA GLU A 200 -38.14 16.33 -8.86
C GLU A 200 -37.12 17.28 -8.23
N ALA A 201 -37.39 17.73 -7.01
CA ALA A 201 -36.52 18.67 -6.29
C ALA A 201 -35.10 18.14 -6.11
N GLU A 202 -34.94 16.83 -5.90
CA GLU A 202 -33.64 16.18 -5.76
C GLU A 202 -32.83 16.21 -7.06
N SER A 203 -33.47 15.87 -8.20
CA SER A 203 -32.84 15.93 -9.52
C SER A 203 -32.40 17.36 -9.87
N LEU A 204 -33.25 18.36 -9.57
CA LEU A 204 -32.89 19.76 -9.76
C LEU A 204 -31.75 20.18 -8.84
N ALA A 205 -31.77 19.79 -7.56
CA ALA A 205 -30.71 20.10 -6.62
C ALA A 205 -29.35 19.55 -7.07
N ALA A 206 -29.31 18.31 -7.58
CA ALA A 206 -28.09 17.72 -8.12
C ALA A 206 -27.54 18.50 -9.34
N TRP A 207 -28.41 18.95 -10.24
CA TRP A 207 -28.02 19.81 -11.36
C TRP A 207 -27.54 21.19 -10.90
N LEU A 208 -28.24 21.81 -9.95
CA LEU A 208 -27.85 23.11 -9.39
C LEU A 208 -26.49 23.04 -8.69
N ASP A 209 -26.24 22.00 -7.88
CA ASP A 209 -24.94 21.78 -7.23
C ASP A 209 -23.83 21.52 -8.25
N TYR A 210 -24.07 20.67 -9.26
CA TYR A 210 -23.10 20.41 -10.33
C TYR A 210 -22.77 21.66 -11.16
N LEU A 211 -23.73 22.58 -11.32
CA LEU A 211 -23.55 23.84 -12.03
C LEU A 211 -23.06 24.99 -11.13
N GLY A 212 -23.02 24.80 -9.82
CA GLY A 212 -22.61 25.82 -8.85
C GLY A 212 -23.65 26.93 -8.66
N ILE A 213 -24.92 26.66 -8.96
CA ILE A 213 -26.01 27.63 -8.91
C ILE A 213 -26.76 27.48 -7.58
N GLY A 214 -26.93 28.57 -6.82
CA GLY A 214 -27.65 28.54 -5.55
C GLY A 214 -26.88 27.94 -4.37
N ALA A 215 -25.59 27.64 -4.53
CA ALA A 215 -24.72 27.26 -3.43
C ALA A 215 -24.60 28.44 -2.43
N GLY A 216 -25.19 28.31 -1.26
CA GLY A 216 -25.12 29.33 -0.22
C GLY A 216 -23.70 29.45 0.34
N GLY A 217 -23.05 30.59 0.13
CA GLY A 217 -21.76 30.95 0.74
C GLY A 217 -20.62 31.18 -0.25
N PRO A 218 -19.49 31.73 0.22
CA PRO A 218 -18.33 32.01 -0.63
C PRO A 218 -17.73 30.70 -1.19
N VAL A 219 -17.26 30.74 -2.44
CA VAL A 219 -16.51 29.63 -3.06
C VAL A 219 -15.37 29.20 -2.13
N LYS A 220 -15.36 27.92 -1.75
CA LYS A 220 -14.29 27.31 -0.95
C LYS A 220 -13.04 27.16 -1.82
N LEU A 221 -11.98 27.84 -1.44
CA LEU A 221 -10.68 27.74 -2.08
C LEU A 221 -9.84 26.65 -1.40
N GLY A 222 -8.69 26.34 -1.98
CA GLY A 222 -7.74 25.39 -1.39
C GLY A 222 -7.10 25.91 -0.09
N THR A 223 -5.99 25.31 0.31
CA THR A 223 -5.27 25.70 1.53
C THR A 223 -4.65 27.08 1.35
N SER A 224 -5.09 28.06 2.12
CA SER A 224 -4.50 29.41 2.11
C SER A 224 -3.01 29.36 2.50
N ILE A 225 -2.18 30.09 1.77
CA ILE A 225 -0.75 30.21 2.07
C ILE A 225 -0.56 31.34 3.09
N SER A 226 -0.16 31.00 4.31
CA SER A 226 -0.22 31.91 5.46
C SER A 226 1.13 32.37 6.00
N ARG A 227 2.23 31.69 5.68
CA ARG A 227 3.58 32.07 6.15
C ARG A 227 4.16 33.17 5.26
N LYS A 228 4.53 34.28 5.89
CA LYS A 228 5.13 35.45 5.23
C LYS A 228 6.59 35.23 4.89
N MET A 229 7.00 35.78 3.75
CA MET A 229 8.38 35.96 3.33
C MET A 229 8.62 37.45 3.13
N GLU A 230 9.42 38.04 4.01
CA GLU A 230 9.69 39.50 4.04
C GLU A 230 10.85 39.91 3.12
N SER A 231 11.63 38.95 2.62
CA SER A 231 12.71 39.17 1.64
C SER A 231 13.06 37.87 0.93
N ALA A 232 13.64 37.96 -0.27
CA ALA A 232 14.18 36.81 -1.00
C ALA A 232 15.46 37.17 -1.76
N SER A 233 16.45 36.26 -1.77
CA SER A 233 17.75 36.44 -2.43
C SER A 233 18.43 37.79 -2.15
N ASN A 234 18.35 38.27 -0.90
CA ASN A 234 18.87 39.54 -0.41
C ASN A 234 18.15 40.82 -0.91
N TYR A 235 16.99 40.68 -1.56
CA TYR A 235 16.14 41.81 -1.93
C TYR A 235 14.99 41.97 -0.92
N ASP A 236 14.93 43.11 -0.24
CA ASP A 236 13.88 43.49 0.71
C ASP A 236 12.56 43.90 0.02
N PHE A 237 12.64 44.28 -1.26
CA PHE A 237 11.50 44.56 -2.14
C PHE A 237 10.92 43.31 -2.81
N ILE A 238 11.50 42.12 -2.57
CA ILE A 238 10.90 40.84 -2.98
C ILE A 238 10.22 40.21 -1.77
N LYS A 239 8.88 40.25 -1.78
CA LYS A 239 8.06 39.79 -0.66
C LYS A 239 7.01 38.80 -1.12
N GLY A 240 6.45 38.00 -0.22
CA GLY A 240 5.41 37.05 -0.61
C GLY A 240 4.96 36.08 0.47
N TRP A 241 4.21 35.08 0.04
CA TRP A 241 3.66 34.02 0.88
C TRP A 241 4.28 32.69 0.48
N VAL A 242 4.71 31.88 1.45
CA VAL A 242 5.45 30.63 1.20
C VAL A 242 4.89 29.45 1.99
N GLY A 243 4.81 28.28 1.37
CA GLY A 243 4.52 26.98 1.98
C GLY A 243 5.75 26.09 1.99
N ASP A 244 5.58 24.83 2.37
CA ASP A 244 6.69 23.86 2.37
C ASP A 244 7.06 23.48 0.93
N ASP A 245 8.22 22.85 0.74
CA ASP A 245 8.71 22.40 -0.57
C ASP A 245 8.72 23.49 -1.66
N ALA A 246 9.14 24.70 -1.28
CA ALA A 246 9.27 25.88 -2.14
C ALA A 246 7.96 26.44 -2.74
N LEU A 247 6.79 25.97 -2.27
CA LEU A 247 5.50 26.57 -2.63
C LEU A 247 5.53 28.09 -2.37
N SER A 248 5.23 28.92 -3.37
CA SER A 248 5.30 30.38 -3.16
C SER A 248 4.42 31.21 -4.10
N VAL A 249 4.03 32.38 -3.60
CA VAL A 249 3.47 33.51 -4.36
C VAL A 249 4.24 34.77 -3.95
N VAL A 250 4.98 35.37 -4.88
CA VAL A 250 5.93 36.45 -4.60
C VAL A 250 5.70 37.65 -5.51
N ALA A 251 5.99 38.83 -5.00
CA ALA A 251 5.89 40.10 -5.70
C ALA A 251 7.22 40.83 -5.72
N ASN A 252 7.44 41.61 -6.78
CA ASN A 252 8.54 42.56 -6.88
C ASN A 252 7.99 43.98 -6.81
N SER A 253 8.18 44.65 -5.69
CA SER A 253 7.68 46.01 -5.47
C SER A 253 8.61 47.10 -6.04
N SER A 254 9.67 46.72 -6.78
CA SER A 254 10.62 47.65 -7.39
C SER A 254 10.43 47.79 -8.90
N ASP A 255 11.13 48.77 -9.47
CA ASP A 255 11.23 48.96 -10.92
C ASP A 255 12.43 48.19 -11.53
N GLN A 256 13.09 47.33 -10.74
CA GLN A 256 14.25 46.54 -11.17
C GLN A 256 13.84 45.13 -11.60
N HIS A 257 14.44 44.66 -12.69
CA HIS A 257 14.42 43.24 -13.04
C HIS A 257 15.49 42.52 -12.21
N VAL A 258 15.10 41.47 -11.49
CA VAL A 258 16.01 40.74 -10.60
C VAL A 258 15.90 39.22 -10.80
N ARG A 259 16.75 38.47 -10.10
CA ARG A 259 16.83 37.01 -10.19
C ARG A 259 16.57 36.38 -8.82
N ILE A 260 15.53 35.55 -8.70
CA ILE A 260 15.12 34.88 -7.46
C ILE A 260 14.67 33.44 -7.72
N PRO A 261 15.56 32.45 -7.58
CA PRO A 261 16.50 31.97 -8.63
C PRO A 261 16.04 32.05 -10.12
N GLY A 262 14.78 32.38 -10.41
CA GLY A 262 14.22 32.65 -11.75
C GLY A 262 14.16 34.13 -12.11
N ASN A 263 13.77 34.47 -13.35
CA ASN A 263 13.57 35.87 -13.78
C ASN A 263 12.35 36.49 -13.08
N MET A 264 12.57 37.58 -12.35
CA MET A 264 11.49 38.33 -11.72
C MET A 264 11.37 39.71 -12.36
N LYS A 265 10.23 39.96 -12.99
CA LYS A 265 9.94 41.23 -13.68
C LYS A 265 9.78 42.38 -12.67
N PRO A 266 10.11 43.62 -13.06
CA PRO A 266 9.71 44.82 -12.31
C PRO A 266 8.19 44.83 -12.08
N ARG A 267 7.74 45.25 -10.90
CA ARG A 267 6.30 45.37 -10.56
C ARG A 267 5.47 44.11 -10.85
N GLY A 268 6.10 42.94 -10.88
CA GLY A 268 5.47 41.68 -11.31
C GLY A 268 5.13 40.74 -10.17
N ILE A 269 4.37 39.70 -10.51
CA ILE A 269 4.01 38.58 -9.63
C ILE A 269 4.57 37.27 -10.20
N ALA A 270 5.12 36.42 -9.34
CA ALA A 270 5.57 35.09 -9.70
C ALA A 270 5.11 34.06 -8.67
N VAL A 271 4.94 32.82 -9.11
CA VAL A 271 4.49 31.70 -8.27
C VAL A 271 5.32 30.46 -8.52
N HIS A 272 5.38 29.56 -7.54
CA HIS A 272 6.06 28.27 -7.65
C HIS A 272 5.20 27.15 -7.05
N PRO A 273 4.88 26.07 -7.78
CA PRO A 273 4.17 24.90 -7.26
C PRO A 273 5.12 23.94 -6.49
N THR A 274 4.61 22.83 -5.95
CA THR A 274 5.41 21.69 -5.44
C THR A 274 5.13 20.44 -6.27
N PRO A 275 5.81 19.29 -6.09
CA PRO A 275 5.49 18.06 -6.84
C PRO A 275 4.03 17.60 -6.70
N THR A 276 3.41 17.89 -5.55
CA THR A 276 2.09 17.39 -5.17
C THR A 276 1.04 18.48 -5.01
N LEU A 277 1.44 19.76 -5.07
CA LEU A 277 0.54 20.91 -4.92
C LEU A 277 0.66 21.89 -6.08
N SER A 278 -0.49 22.23 -6.66
CA SER A 278 -0.66 23.43 -7.47
C SER A 278 -0.68 24.69 -6.61
N VAL A 279 -0.24 25.81 -7.20
CA VAL A 279 -0.36 27.15 -6.62
C VAL A 279 -1.33 27.98 -7.45
N ALA A 280 -2.18 28.75 -6.79
CA ALA A 280 -3.23 29.52 -7.44
C ALA A 280 -3.35 30.95 -6.88
N VAL A 281 -3.63 31.89 -7.78
CA VAL A 281 -4.05 33.25 -7.45
C VAL A 281 -5.46 33.46 -7.97
N GLY A 282 -6.39 33.72 -7.05
CA GLY A 282 -7.81 33.89 -7.34
C GLY A 282 -8.31 35.30 -7.12
N TRP A 283 -9.00 35.87 -8.11
CA TRP A 283 -9.78 37.09 -7.98
C TRP A 283 -11.24 36.74 -7.64
N ARG A 284 -11.71 37.18 -6.48
CA ARG A 284 -13.07 36.99 -6.00
C ARG A 284 -13.92 38.20 -6.37
N SER A 285 -15.01 37.96 -7.11
CA SER A 285 -15.84 39.03 -7.61
C SER A 285 -16.58 39.75 -6.47
N PRO A 286 -16.45 41.08 -6.35
CA PRO A 286 -17.19 41.84 -5.34
C PRO A 286 -18.67 42.02 -5.71
N ALA A 287 -19.04 41.83 -6.99
CA ALA A 287 -20.40 42.03 -7.49
C ALA A 287 -20.71 41.13 -8.70
N ALA A 288 -21.97 41.09 -9.12
CA ALA A 288 -22.32 40.48 -10.40
C ALA A 288 -21.90 41.40 -11.57
N ALA A 289 -21.25 40.85 -12.60
CA ALA A 289 -20.73 41.61 -13.73
C ALA A 289 -20.53 40.72 -14.98
N ALA A 290 -20.38 41.35 -16.15
CA ALA A 290 -19.88 40.70 -17.36
C ALA A 290 -18.46 41.19 -17.64
N LEU A 291 -17.48 40.28 -17.54
CA LEU A 291 -16.07 40.63 -17.58
C LEU A 291 -15.43 40.44 -18.97
N SER A 292 -14.51 41.33 -19.32
CA SER A 292 -13.40 41.06 -20.23
C SER A 292 -12.19 40.61 -19.41
N ILE A 293 -11.60 39.47 -19.75
CA ILE A 293 -10.47 38.87 -19.03
C ILE A 293 -9.29 38.69 -19.99
N SER A 294 -8.13 39.21 -19.61
CA SER A 294 -6.86 39.00 -20.33
C SER A 294 -5.72 38.81 -19.35
N GLY A 295 -4.57 38.30 -19.81
CA GLY A 295 -3.43 38.08 -18.92
C GLY A 295 -2.26 37.41 -19.61
N SER A 296 -1.31 36.92 -18.82
CA SER A 296 -0.18 36.16 -19.35
C SER A 296 0.42 35.16 -18.36
N VAL A 297 1.03 34.12 -18.90
CA VAL A 297 1.82 33.13 -18.14
C VAL A 297 3.18 32.97 -18.83
N GLN A 298 4.26 33.03 -18.05
CA GLN A 298 5.61 32.87 -18.56
C GLN A 298 6.48 32.09 -17.58
N HIS A 299 7.07 30.99 -18.06
CA HIS A 299 8.10 30.26 -17.33
C HIS A 299 9.31 31.16 -17.06
N ALA A 300 9.68 31.35 -15.78
CA ALA A 300 10.70 32.30 -15.37
C ALA A 300 12.13 31.75 -15.43
N HIS A 301 12.30 30.44 -15.63
CA HIS A 301 13.59 29.78 -15.80
C HIS A 301 13.79 29.29 -17.25
N PRO A 302 14.10 30.17 -18.20
CA PRO A 302 14.22 29.78 -19.60
C PRO A 302 15.31 28.73 -19.88
N GLU A 303 16.27 28.55 -18.98
CA GLU A 303 17.40 27.65 -19.11
C GLU A 303 17.20 26.23 -18.53
N CYS A 304 16.16 26.00 -17.71
CA CYS A 304 15.94 24.70 -17.06
C CYS A 304 14.47 24.42 -16.73
N GLY A 305 14.17 23.15 -16.43
CA GLY A 305 12.81 22.67 -16.12
C GLY A 305 12.06 22.17 -17.35
N ASN A 306 11.01 21.37 -17.13
CA ASN A 306 10.08 20.92 -18.17
C ASN A 306 8.93 21.92 -18.40
N GLY A 307 8.92 23.03 -17.65
CA GLY A 307 7.88 24.05 -17.69
C GLY A 307 6.66 23.65 -16.88
N VAL A 308 5.67 24.55 -16.84
CA VAL A 308 4.46 24.38 -16.04
C VAL A 308 3.23 24.13 -16.90
N ALA A 309 2.28 23.37 -16.37
CA ALA A 309 0.91 23.36 -16.88
C ALA A 309 0.11 24.47 -16.18
N TRP A 310 -0.74 25.19 -16.93
CA TRP A 310 -1.56 26.27 -16.37
C TRP A 310 -3.02 26.18 -16.81
N SER A 311 -3.91 26.72 -15.99
CA SER A 311 -5.31 26.91 -16.34
C SER A 311 -5.92 28.17 -15.75
N LEU A 312 -6.77 28.83 -16.54
CA LEU A 312 -7.69 29.85 -16.07
C LEU A 312 -9.06 29.21 -15.82
N GLU A 313 -9.57 29.35 -14.60
CA GLU A 313 -10.81 28.74 -14.14
C GLU A 313 -11.78 29.79 -13.61
N LEU A 314 -13.07 29.61 -13.90
CA LEU A 314 -14.16 30.29 -13.19
C LEU A 314 -14.79 29.31 -12.20
N ARG A 315 -14.74 29.65 -10.91
CA ARG A 315 -15.22 28.82 -9.80
C ARG A 315 -16.53 29.38 -9.26
N ARG A 316 -17.55 28.52 -9.18
CA ARG A 316 -18.89 28.82 -8.65
C ARG A 316 -19.33 27.65 -7.77
N GLY A 317 -19.60 27.88 -6.48
CA GLY A 317 -19.91 26.80 -5.54
C GLY A 317 -18.87 25.67 -5.60
N ASN A 318 -19.32 24.45 -5.94
CA ASN A 318 -18.48 23.26 -6.13
C ASN A 318 -17.99 23.07 -7.58
N THR A 319 -18.31 23.98 -8.50
CA THR A 319 -18.07 23.86 -9.94
C THR A 319 -16.87 24.68 -10.37
N ARG A 320 -16.10 24.10 -11.29
CA ARG A 320 -14.94 24.72 -11.94
C ARG A 320 -15.14 24.68 -13.45
N GLN A 321 -15.39 25.84 -14.06
CA GLN A 321 -15.45 25.99 -15.50
C GLN A 321 -14.05 26.35 -16.02
N ARG A 322 -13.48 25.52 -16.88
CA ARG A 322 -12.16 25.78 -17.49
C ARG A 322 -12.32 26.77 -18.65
N LEU A 323 -11.80 27.99 -18.48
CA LEU A 323 -11.87 29.03 -19.50
C LEU A 323 -10.71 28.93 -20.50
N ALA A 324 -9.50 28.61 -20.01
CA ALA A 324 -8.32 28.41 -20.85
C ALA A 324 -7.33 27.46 -20.16
N THR A 325 -6.49 26.79 -20.95
CA THR A 325 -5.42 25.91 -20.48
C THR A 325 -4.21 25.99 -21.40
N GLY A 326 -3.02 25.71 -20.87
CA GLY A 326 -1.84 25.54 -21.70
C GLY A 326 -0.63 25.02 -20.95
N ILE A 327 0.47 24.94 -21.67
CA ILE A 327 1.80 24.63 -21.13
C ILE A 327 2.68 25.84 -21.35
N SER A 328 3.35 26.32 -20.31
CA SER A 328 4.40 27.34 -20.42
C SER A 328 5.76 26.71 -20.25
N GLN A 329 6.58 26.78 -21.30
CA GLN A 329 7.93 26.23 -21.31
C GLN A 329 8.85 27.16 -22.10
N GLY A 330 10.04 27.40 -21.58
CA GLY A 330 10.98 28.37 -22.13
C GLY A 330 10.54 29.82 -21.92
N ALA A 331 11.38 30.78 -22.30
CA ALA A 331 11.17 32.22 -22.03
C ALA A 331 9.92 32.84 -22.68
N LYS A 332 9.07 32.07 -23.36
CA LYS A 332 7.96 32.59 -24.16
C LYS A 332 6.82 33.06 -23.28
N VAL A 333 6.37 34.29 -23.48
CA VAL A 333 5.13 34.79 -22.87
C VAL A 333 3.93 34.16 -23.58
N ILE A 334 3.05 33.53 -22.80
CA ILE A 334 1.81 32.94 -23.30
C ILE A 334 0.66 33.87 -22.94
N PRO A 335 -0.05 34.46 -23.92
CA PRO A 335 -1.20 35.31 -23.64
C PRO A 335 -2.41 34.48 -23.19
N ILE A 336 -3.18 35.04 -22.26
CA ILE A 336 -4.52 34.59 -21.88
C ILE A 336 -5.52 35.60 -22.46
N GLY A 337 -6.51 35.11 -23.20
CA GLY A 337 -7.59 35.95 -23.75
C GLY A 337 -7.18 36.85 -24.94
N PRO A 338 -7.97 37.90 -25.25
CA PRO A 338 -9.10 38.38 -24.45
C PRO A 338 -10.27 37.40 -24.47
N LEU A 339 -10.87 37.18 -23.29
CA LEU A 339 -12.10 36.44 -23.10
C LEU A 339 -13.20 37.44 -22.76
N GLU A 340 -14.16 37.60 -23.66
CA GLU A 340 -15.19 38.63 -23.57
C GLU A 340 -16.50 38.09 -22.99
N LYS A 341 -17.25 38.98 -22.31
CA LYS A 341 -18.61 38.72 -21.80
C LYS A 341 -18.70 37.53 -20.84
N ILE A 342 -17.68 37.35 -19.99
CA ILE A 342 -17.68 36.30 -18.97
C ILE A 342 -18.55 36.74 -17.79
N ALA A 343 -19.75 36.17 -17.69
CA ALA A 343 -20.67 36.47 -16.60
C ALA A 343 -20.17 35.90 -15.26
N VAL A 344 -20.08 36.75 -14.23
CA VAL A 344 -19.75 36.38 -12.86
C VAL A 344 -20.82 36.88 -11.90
N GLN A 345 -21.04 36.14 -10.82
CA GLN A 345 -21.84 36.58 -9.67
C GLN A 345 -20.93 37.10 -8.56
N ALA A 346 -21.50 37.82 -7.59
CA ALA A 346 -20.77 38.14 -6.37
C ALA A 346 -20.26 36.84 -5.72
N GLN A 347 -19.03 36.85 -5.22
CA GLN A 347 -18.33 35.71 -4.61
C GLN A 347 -17.82 34.61 -5.56
N ASP A 348 -18.15 34.66 -6.86
CA ASP A 348 -17.47 33.82 -7.86
C ASP A 348 -15.97 34.12 -7.88
N VAL A 349 -15.14 33.14 -8.23
CA VAL A 349 -13.68 33.30 -8.26
C VAL A 349 -13.12 32.99 -9.64
N VAL A 350 -12.43 33.95 -10.26
CA VAL A 350 -11.58 33.73 -11.43
C VAL A 350 -10.19 33.37 -10.92
N SER A 351 -9.74 32.14 -11.17
CA SER A 351 -8.47 31.63 -10.65
C SER A 351 -7.50 31.27 -11.77
N LEU A 352 -6.27 31.77 -11.66
CA LEU A 352 -5.14 31.31 -12.45
C LEU A 352 -4.34 30.29 -11.63
N VAL A 353 -4.31 29.04 -12.11
CA VAL A 353 -3.70 27.89 -11.42
C VAL A 353 -2.45 27.45 -12.19
N ILE A 354 -1.34 27.29 -11.47
CA ILE A 354 -0.07 26.76 -11.98
C ILE A 354 0.17 25.38 -11.35
N ASN A 355 0.43 24.38 -12.19
CA ASN A 355 0.52 22.96 -11.85
C ASN A 355 1.90 22.40 -12.23
N PRO A 356 2.50 21.54 -11.38
CA PRO A 356 3.78 20.88 -11.65
C PRO A 356 3.61 19.89 -12.80
N ARG A 357 4.22 20.19 -13.95
CA ARG A 357 4.05 19.33 -15.13
C ARG A 357 4.70 17.98 -14.88
N ASP A 358 3.94 16.90 -15.04
CA ASP A 358 4.40 15.51 -14.80
C ASP A 358 4.91 15.27 -13.36
N GLY A 359 4.44 16.06 -12.38
CA GLY A 359 4.93 16.02 -10.99
C GLY A 359 6.36 16.58 -10.82
N ASN A 360 6.95 17.11 -11.89
CA ASN A 360 8.19 17.86 -11.83
C ASN A 360 7.90 19.32 -11.48
N HIS A 361 8.71 19.87 -10.59
CA HIS A 361 8.63 21.26 -10.11
C HIS A 361 10.01 21.94 -10.13
N SER A 362 11.02 21.29 -10.72
CA SER A 362 12.39 21.80 -10.76
C SER A 362 12.45 22.97 -11.74
N CYS A 363 12.90 24.13 -11.25
CA CYS A 363 12.94 25.38 -12.01
C CYS A 363 11.57 25.91 -12.46
N ASP A 364 10.49 25.73 -11.69
CA ASP A 364 9.12 26.08 -12.13
C ASP A 364 8.56 27.41 -11.64
N LEU A 365 9.44 28.34 -11.23
CA LEU A 365 9.01 29.71 -10.99
C LEU A 365 8.36 30.26 -12.26
N THR A 366 7.15 30.80 -12.10
CA THR A 366 6.31 31.22 -13.21
C THR A 366 5.82 32.64 -12.97
N ALA A 367 6.14 33.56 -13.88
CA ALA A 367 5.58 34.89 -13.87
C ALA A 367 4.14 34.86 -14.40
N ILE A 368 3.22 35.47 -13.66
CA ILE A 368 1.79 35.49 -13.99
C ILE A 368 1.24 36.92 -13.93
N ASP A 369 0.24 37.19 -14.76
CA ASP A 369 -0.53 38.44 -14.71
C ASP A 369 -1.97 38.18 -15.17
N LEU A 370 -2.92 38.92 -14.60
CA LEU A 370 -4.33 38.85 -14.93
C LEU A 370 -4.97 40.24 -14.84
N LYS A 371 -5.74 40.59 -15.85
CA LYS A 371 -6.51 41.82 -15.95
C LYS A 371 -7.98 41.48 -16.17
N LEU A 372 -8.84 42.06 -15.35
CA LEU A 372 -10.29 41.90 -15.44
C LEU A 372 -10.93 43.28 -15.57
N SER A 373 -11.93 43.41 -16.44
CA SER A 373 -12.71 44.65 -16.56
C SER A 373 -14.19 44.36 -16.74
N ASP A 374 -15.05 45.10 -16.04
CA ASP A 374 -16.50 45.10 -16.26
C ASP A 374 -16.96 46.24 -17.20
N GLY A 375 -16.01 46.93 -17.84
CA GLY A 375 -16.24 48.13 -18.67
C GLY A 375 -16.29 49.45 -17.88
N THR A 376 -16.44 49.39 -16.55
CA THR A 376 -16.43 50.57 -15.66
C THR A 376 -15.27 50.55 -14.67
N ARG A 377 -14.92 49.37 -14.16
CA ARG A 377 -13.82 49.10 -13.24
C ARG A 377 -12.80 48.19 -13.93
N GLU A 378 -11.56 48.33 -13.50
CA GLU A 378 -10.44 47.49 -13.91
C GLU A 378 -9.75 46.95 -12.65
N TRP A 379 -9.43 45.66 -12.67
CA TRP A 379 -8.58 44.99 -11.71
C TRP A 379 -7.36 44.47 -12.44
N ASP A 380 -6.17 44.84 -11.96
CA ASP A 380 -4.88 44.48 -12.55
C ASP A 380 -4.04 43.83 -11.46
N MET A 381 -3.77 42.52 -11.60
CA MET A 381 -3.10 41.70 -10.59
C MET A 381 -1.76 42.33 -10.16
N SER A 382 -0.93 42.73 -11.12
CA SER A 382 0.38 43.31 -10.86
C SER A 382 0.27 44.66 -10.15
N ARG A 383 -0.68 45.50 -10.56
CA ARG A 383 -0.92 46.83 -9.95
C ARG A 383 -1.47 46.73 -8.52
N ASP A 384 -2.38 45.80 -8.28
CA ASP A 384 -3.04 45.63 -6.99
C ASP A 384 -2.11 44.96 -5.96
N LEU A 385 -1.27 44.02 -6.39
CA LEU A 385 -0.51 43.15 -5.49
C LEU A 385 0.96 43.54 -5.32
N SER A 386 1.63 44.03 -6.36
CA SER A 386 3.08 44.26 -6.29
C SER A 386 3.54 45.32 -5.29
N PRO A 387 2.77 46.39 -4.97
CA PRO A 387 3.22 47.39 -4.00
C PRO A 387 3.32 46.87 -2.56
N ASP A 388 2.40 45.98 -2.13
CA ASP A 388 2.35 45.47 -0.76
C ASP A 388 1.63 44.11 -0.65
N ILE A 389 2.20 43.07 -1.24
CA ILE A 389 1.61 41.72 -1.24
C ILE A 389 1.37 41.16 0.18
N LEU A 390 2.03 41.68 1.22
CA LEU A 390 1.93 41.21 2.60
C LEU A 390 0.84 41.91 3.42
N ALA A 391 0.09 42.84 2.81
CA ALA A 391 -1.04 43.51 3.44
C ALA A 391 -2.12 42.52 3.93
N GLY A 392 -2.27 41.39 3.25
CA GLY A 392 -3.17 40.31 3.66
C GLY A 392 -3.24 39.15 2.67
N ASN A 393 -3.75 38.03 3.14
CA ASN A 393 -4.23 36.93 2.31
C ASN A 393 -5.49 36.35 2.99
N PRO A 394 -6.70 36.76 2.57
CA PRO A 394 -7.00 37.52 1.35
C PRO A 394 -6.49 38.97 1.32
N HIS A 395 -6.19 39.48 0.13
CA HIS A 395 -5.69 40.83 -0.16
C HIS A 395 -6.80 41.69 -0.78
N LYS A 396 -6.86 42.97 -0.41
CA LYS A 396 -7.84 43.94 -0.96
C LYS A 396 -7.53 44.32 -2.42
N ASP A 397 -8.50 44.81 -3.17
CA ASP A 397 -8.23 45.42 -4.48
C ASP A 397 -7.85 46.91 -4.37
N SER A 398 -7.50 47.53 -5.51
CA SER A 398 -7.24 48.97 -5.61
C SER A 398 -8.47 49.86 -5.42
N HIS A 399 -9.68 49.29 -5.45
CA HIS A 399 -10.95 50.00 -5.20
C HIS A 399 -11.36 49.97 -3.73
N GLY A 400 -10.60 49.30 -2.86
CA GLY A 400 -10.84 49.20 -1.42
C GLY A 400 -11.78 48.06 -1.00
N ASN A 401 -12.17 47.18 -1.91
CA ASN A 401 -12.93 45.98 -1.58
C ASN A 401 -12.01 44.98 -0.85
N ALA A 402 -12.44 44.52 0.33
CA ALA A 402 -11.74 43.47 1.05
C ALA A 402 -11.90 42.11 0.36
N ASP A 403 -10.98 41.19 0.67
CA ASP A 403 -11.04 39.77 0.29
C ASP A 403 -11.12 39.42 -1.21
N VAL A 404 -10.64 40.32 -2.07
CA VAL A 404 -10.66 40.15 -3.54
C VAL A 404 -9.59 39.17 -4.02
N TRP A 405 -8.32 39.40 -3.71
CA TRP A 405 -7.23 38.56 -4.19
C TRP A 405 -6.87 37.50 -3.15
N ASN A 406 -6.79 36.23 -3.57
CA ASN A 406 -6.61 35.09 -2.68
C ASN A 406 -5.42 34.24 -3.16
N PHE A 407 -4.50 33.88 -2.25
CA PHE A 407 -3.34 33.03 -2.54
C PHE A 407 -3.49 31.68 -1.82
N TYR A 408 -3.50 30.60 -2.57
CA TYR A 408 -3.77 29.28 -2.01
C TYR A 408 -3.14 28.17 -2.84
N SER A 409 -3.05 26.98 -2.24
CA SER A 409 -2.63 25.77 -2.91
C SER A 409 -3.70 24.69 -2.90
N GLU A 410 -3.62 23.78 -3.85
CA GLU A 410 -4.51 22.62 -3.96
C GLU A 410 -3.74 21.41 -4.49
N PRO A 411 -4.22 20.16 -4.23
CA PRO A 411 -3.58 18.97 -4.78
C PRO A 411 -3.36 19.08 -6.29
N ALA A 412 -2.13 18.81 -6.74
CA ALA A 412 -1.75 18.85 -8.16
C ALA A 412 -2.49 17.79 -8.99
N THR A 413 -2.94 16.71 -8.33
CA THR A 413 -3.79 15.67 -8.90
C THR A 413 -5.07 15.53 -8.08
N GLY A 414 -6.20 15.34 -8.78
CA GLY A 414 -7.53 15.34 -8.18
C GLY A 414 -8.04 16.76 -7.88
N SER A 415 -8.97 17.26 -8.70
CA SER A 415 -9.58 18.57 -8.48
C SER A 415 -10.53 18.54 -7.29
N THR A 416 -10.46 19.54 -6.40
CA THR A 416 -11.51 19.75 -5.40
C THR A 416 -12.70 20.46 -6.06
N GLY A 417 -13.65 19.67 -6.55
CA GLY A 417 -14.86 20.16 -7.23
C GLY A 417 -15.08 19.57 -8.62
N HIS A 418 -16.24 19.87 -9.21
CA HIS A 418 -16.68 19.37 -10.49
C HIS A 418 -16.14 20.22 -11.63
N VAL A 419 -15.24 19.65 -12.44
CA VAL A 419 -14.72 20.32 -13.63
C VAL A 419 -15.71 20.10 -14.77
N ILE A 420 -16.13 21.17 -15.43
CA ILE A 420 -16.85 21.13 -16.70
C ILE A 420 -15.82 21.41 -17.81
N PRO A 421 -15.48 20.42 -18.66
CA PRO A 421 -14.48 20.60 -19.71
C PRO A 421 -14.92 21.64 -20.75
N ALA A 422 -13.95 22.38 -21.28
CA ALA A 422 -14.19 23.32 -22.38
C ALA A 422 -14.66 22.56 -23.65
N GLY A 423 -15.50 23.21 -24.45
CA GLY A 423 -16.01 22.64 -25.71
C GLY A 423 -17.15 21.63 -25.55
N THR A 424 -17.55 21.28 -24.33
CA THR A 424 -18.74 20.44 -24.07
C THR A 424 -20.05 21.18 -24.37
N LEU A 425 -21.11 20.43 -24.67
CA LEU A 425 -22.48 20.97 -24.78
C LEU A 425 -22.88 21.76 -23.54
N LEU A 426 -22.49 21.28 -22.35
CA LEU A 426 -22.80 21.97 -21.10
C LEU A 426 -21.99 23.26 -20.91
N ALA A 427 -20.71 23.28 -21.31
CA ALA A 427 -19.92 24.50 -21.33
C ALA A 427 -20.50 25.55 -22.30
N ARG A 428 -20.95 25.11 -23.47
CA ARG A 428 -21.68 25.97 -24.43
C ARG A 428 -22.98 26.48 -23.84
N TRP A 429 -23.73 25.63 -23.14
CA TRP A 429 -24.97 26.01 -22.45
C TRP A 429 -24.72 27.09 -21.38
N GLN A 430 -23.63 26.98 -20.60
CA GLN A 430 -23.26 28.00 -19.62
C GLN A 430 -22.89 29.34 -20.27
N ALA A 431 -22.23 29.31 -21.44
CA ALA A 431 -21.79 30.50 -22.17
C ALA A 431 -22.88 31.14 -23.07
N ALA A 432 -23.96 30.43 -23.36
CA ALA A 432 -25.03 30.91 -24.24
C ALA A 432 -25.71 32.17 -23.69
N ALA A 433 -25.94 33.16 -24.56
CA ALA A 433 -26.44 34.49 -24.18
C ALA A 433 -27.98 34.59 -24.16
N THR A 434 -28.66 33.71 -24.90
CA THR A 434 -30.12 33.76 -25.08
C THR A 434 -30.82 32.57 -24.44
N ALA A 435 -32.04 32.78 -23.97
CA ALA A 435 -32.87 31.71 -23.41
C ALA A 435 -33.14 30.59 -24.43
N ASP A 436 -33.36 30.96 -25.70
CA ASP A 436 -33.63 30.01 -26.79
C ASP A 436 -32.42 29.11 -27.10
N GLU A 437 -31.21 29.68 -27.10
CA GLU A 437 -29.98 28.90 -27.29
C GLU A 437 -29.73 27.96 -26.10
N LYS A 438 -29.95 28.43 -24.87
CA LYS A 438 -29.89 27.57 -23.68
C LYS A 438 -30.91 26.44 -23.73
N ALA A 439 -32.13 26.68 -24.20
CA ALA A 439 -33.14 25.64 -24.34
C ALA A 439 -32.72 24.56 -25.34
N LYS A 440 -32.21 24.95 -26.52
CA LYS A 440 -31.71 24.00 -27.54
C LYS A 440 -30.55 23.15 -27.02
N LEU A 441 -29.55 23.78 -26.40
CA LEU A 441 -28.40 23.07 -25.84
C LEU A 441 -28.81 22.13 -24.70
N ALA A 442 -29.80 22.52 -23.88
CA ALA A 442 -30.33 21.67 -22.83
C ALA A 442 -30.99 20.39 -23.38
N GLU A 443 -31.72 20.49 -24.50
CA GLU A 443 -32.26 19.32 -25.21
C GLU A 443 -31.16 18.43 -25.80
N GLU A 444 -30.09 19.01 -26.33
CA GLU A 444 -28.93 18.27 -26.85
C GLU A 444 -28.20 17.51 -25.73
N VAL A 445 -28.00 18.14 -24.55
CA VAL A 445 -27.43 17.46 -23.38
C VAL A 445 -28.32 16.31 -22.93
N GLN A 446 -29.65 16.50 -22.90
CA GLN A 446 -30.58 15.42 -22.56
C GLN A 446 -30.49 14.25 -23.56
N LYS A 447 -30.46 14.54 -24.86
CA LYS A 447 -30.31 13.52 -25.91
C LYS A 447 -28.99 12.76 -25.77
N LEU A 448 -27.90 13.44 -25.42
CA LEU A 448 -26.61 12.82 -25.15
C LEU A 448 -26.69 11.82 -23.98
N LEU A 449 -27.29 12.23 -22.85
CA LEU A 449 -27.41 11.38 -21.67
C LEU A 449 -28.34 10.18 -21.88
N GLN A 450 -29.41 10.33 -22.67
CA GLN A 450 -30.36 9.25 -22.97
C GLN A 450 -29.88 8.34 -24.10
N GLY A 451 -29.22 8.89 -25.13
CA GLY A 451 -28.78 8.16 -26.33
C GLY A 451 -27.41 7.49 -26.20
N GLY A 452 -26.62 7.86 -25.19
CA GLY A 452 -25.29 7.32 -24.96
C GLY A 452 -24.19 8.00 -25.79
N ALA A 453 -22.93 7.80 -25.39
CA ALA A 453 -21.76 8.35 -26.07
C ALA A 453 -21.16 7.44 -27.18
N ALA A 454 -21.79 6.31 -27.51
CA ALA A 454 -21.19 5.31 -28.41
C ALA A 454 -20.95 5.82 -29.84
N ALA A 455 -21.72 6.82 -30.29
CA ALA A 455 -21.57 7.45 -31.59
C ALA A 455 -20.55 8.61 -31.60
N LEU A 456 -19.99 8.97 -30.44
CA LEU A 456 -19.00 10.04 -30.32
C LEU A 456 -17.56 9.48 -30.35
N PRO A 457 -16.59 10.24 -30.88
CA PRO A 457 -15.18 9.90 -30.71
C PRO A 457 -14.85 9.76 -29.21
N LYS A 458 -14.08 8.73 -28.83
CA LYS A 458 -13.73 8.44 -27.42
C LYS A 458 -13.12 9.63 -26.69
N ASP A 459 -12.32 10.45 -27.38
CA ASP A 459 -11.64 11.61 -26.80
C ASP A 459 -12.41 12.93 -26.98
N SER A 460 -13.65 12.88 -27.51
CA SER A 460 -14.47 14.09 -27.63
C SER A 460 -14.84 14.64 -26.24
N PRO A 461 -14.90 15.98 -26.07
CA PRO A 461 -15.32 16.59 -24.81
C PRO A 461 -16.68 16.06 -24.32
N ASP A 462 -17.64 15.82 -25.24
CA ASP A 462 -18.97 15.33 -24.89
C ASP A 462 -18.99 13.85 -24.49
N ALA A 463 -18.08 13.01 -24.99
CA ALA A 463 -17.91 11.65 -24.49
C ALA A 463 -17.40 11.66 -23.04
N GLN A 464 -16.46 12.56 -22.72
CA GLN A 464 -15.97 12.75 -21.35
C GLN A 464 -17.05 13.31 -20.43
N LEU A 465 -17.83 14.29 -20.90
CA LEU A 465 -18.98 14.82 -20.16
C LEU A 465 -20.00 13.72 -19.88
N HIS A 466 -20.37 12.93 -20.89
CA HIS A 466 -21.27 11.80 -20.72
C HIS A 466 -20.74 10.81 -19.68
N GLN A 467 -19.47 10.40 -19.78
CA GLN A 467 -18.85 9.50 -18.80
C GLN A 467 -18.90 10.08 -17.37
N GLN A 468 -18.57 11.37 -17.20
CA GLN A 468 -18.62 12.05 -15.91
C GLN A 468 -20.04 12.09 -15.33
N LEU A 469 -21.04 12.45 -16.14
CA LEU A 469 -22.42 12.61 -15.72
C LEU A 469 -23.17 11.28 -15.53
N THR A 470 -22.68 10.18 -16.11
CA THR A 470 -23.30 8.85 -16.03
C THR A 470 -22.68 7.94 -14.97
N SER A 471 -21.51 8.31 -14.45
CA SER A 471 -20.82 7.58 -13.39
C SER A 471 -21.67 7.53 -12.12
N LEU A 472 -21.85 6.34 -11.55
CA LEU A 472 -22.59 6.12 -10.30
C LEU A 472 -21.96 6.80 -9.08
N GLY A 473 -20.66 7.08 -9.15
CA GLY A 473 -19.94 7.89 -8.16
C GLY A 473 -19.78 9.36 -8.57
N GLY A 474 -20.44 9.77 -9.66
CA GLY A 474 -20.32 11.08 -10.29
C GLY A 474 -21.17 12.18 -9.63
N PRO A 475 -21.03 13.42 -10.11
CA PRO A 475 -21.65 14.62 -9.52
C PRO A 475 -23.16 14.55 -9.34
N LEU A 476 -23.88 13.97 -10.31
CA LEU A 476 -25.35 13.90 -10.26
C LEU A 476 -25.87 12.87 -9.26
N PHE A 477 -25.00 11.97 -8.77
CA PHE A 477 -25.38 10.84 -7.93
C PHE A 477 -24.69 10.85 -6.55
N ALA A 478 -23.76 11.77 -6.32
CA ALA A 478 -22.95 11.83 -5.10
C ALA A 478 -23.79 12.09 -3.82
N PRO A 479 -23.33 11.64 -2.64
CA PRO A 479 -24.11 11.62 -1.40
C PRO A 479 -24.55 12.98 -0.85
N GLY A 480 -24.00 14.09 -1.35
CA GLY A 480 -24.47 15.45 -1.02
C GLY A 480 -25.94 15.67 -1.39
N SER A 481 -26.46 14.89 -2.35
CA SER A 481 -27.86 14.87 -2.71
C SER A 481 -28.74 13.94 -1.85
N LEU A 482 -28.14 13.09 -1.00
CA LEU A 482 -28.87 12.19 -0.08
C LEU A 482 -29.19 12.86 1.27
N ALA A 483 -28.56 14.00 1.57
CA ALA A 483 -28.69 14.70 2.86
C ALA A 483 -30.06 15.38 3.09
N VAL A 484 -30.98 15.35 2.10
CA VAL A 484 -32.33 15.90 2.25
C VAL A 484 -33.28 14.95 3.01
N ARG A 485 -32.86 13.71 3.31
CA ARG A 485 -33.50 12.90 4.35
C ARG A 485 -32.63 12.88 5.59
N GLY A 486 -33.07 13.58 6.63
CA GLY A 486 -32.56 13.48 7.99
C GLY A 486 -32.84 12.13 8.66
N ASP A 487 -32.90 11.04 7.89
CA ASP A 487 -32.99 9.69 8.42
C ASP A 487 -31.62 9.05 8.37
N LYS A 488 -31.13 8.63 9.55
CA LYS A 488 -30.08 7.61 9.67
C LYS A 488 -30.37 6.48 8.68
N PRO A 489 -29.36 5.74 8.17
CA PRO A 489 -29.60 4.54 7.38
C PRO A 489 -30.49 3.58 8.19
N GLY A 490 -31.79 3.66 7.91
CA GLY A 490 -32.80 2.90 8.59
C GLY A 490 -32.71 1.48 8.09
N THR A 491 -32.83 0.55 9.04
CA THR A 491 -33.34 -0.80 8.79
C THR A 491 -34.35 -0.77 7.64
N PRO A 492 -34.22 -1.64 6.62
CA PRO A 492 -35.22 -1.74 5.58
C PRO A 492 -36.53 -2.16 6.26
N ASP A 493 -37.50 -1.25 6.31
CA ASP A 493 -38.87 -1.58 6.65
C ASP A 493 -39.32 -2.71 5.71
N SER A 494 -39.86 -3.78 6.30
CA SER A 494 -40.30 -5.02 5.65
C SER A 494 -41.47 -4.87 4.67
N LYS A 495 -41.68 -3.69 4.08
CA LYS A 495 -42.85 -3.36 3.25
C LYS A 495 -42.52 -2.59 1.97
N SER A 496 -41.36 -2.82 1.36
CA SER A 496 -41.13 -2.45 -0.04
C SER A 496 -41.73 -3.53 -0.96
N PRO A 497 -42.56 -3.18 -1.96
CA PRO A 497 -43.12 -4.16 -2.88
C PRO A 497 -42.01 -4.81 -3.71
N GLN A 498 -41.99 -6.15 -3.77
CA GLN A 498 -41.14 -6.90 -4.69
C GLN A 498 -41.42 -6.44 -6.14
N PRO A 499 -40.40 -6.02 -6.91
CA PRO A 499 -40.60 -5.66 -8.31
C PRO A 499 -40.75 -6.94 -9.15
N LYS A 500 -41.87 -7.04 -9.85
CA LYS A 500 -42.05 -7.92 -11.01
C LYS A 500 -41.30 -7.29 -12.20
N GLY A 501 -40.10 -7.78 -12.50
CA GLY A 501 -39.31 -7.37 -13.67
C GLY A 501 -38.30 -8.44 -14.06
N THR A 502 -38.34 -8.87 -15.31
CA THR A 502 -37.66 -10.04 -15.90
C THR A 502 -36.30 -9.73 -16.54
N ASP A 503 -35.53 -8.78 -16.00
CA ASP A 503 -34.21 -8.45 -16.55
C ASP A 503 -33.12 -9.26 -15.85
N ASN A 504 -32.78 -10.42 -16.43
CA ASN A 504 -31.74 -11.35 -15.95
C ASN A 504 -30.37 -10.68 -15.69
N ALA A 505 -30.04 -9.60 -16.40
CA ALA A 505 -28.78 -8.87 -16.21
C ALA A 505 -28.71 -8.09 -14.88
N SER A 506 -29.83 -7.54 -14.41
CA SER A 506 -29.89 -6.78 -13.15
C SER A 506 -29.84 -7.67 -11.90
N GLN A 507 -30.24 -8.95 -12.04
CA GLN A 507 -30.15 -9.96 -10.98
C GLN A 507 -28.72 -10.51 -10.80
N ALA A 508 -27.86 -10.34 -11.81
CA ALA A 508 -26.47 -10.82 -11.79
C ALA A 508 -25.50 -9.91 -11.00
N ILE A 509 -25.90 -8.67 -10.69
CA ILE A 509 -25.08 -7.72 -9.92
C ILE A 509 -25.22 -7.97 -8.41
N GLY A 510 -24.08 -7.98 -7.72
CA GLY A 510 -23.99 -8.28 -6.29
C GLY A 510 -24.44 -9.70 -5.95
N LEU A 511 -24.55 -9.98 -4.66
CA LEU A 511 -25.07 -11.26 -4.15
C LEU A 511 -26.54 -11.15 -3.76
N ASP A 512 -27.22 -12.30 -3.70
CA ASP A 512 -28.58 -12.34 -3.15
C ASP A 512 -28.54 -11.98 -1.66
N PRO A 513 -29.23 -10.90 -1.23
CA PRO A 513 -29.28 -10.53 0.18
C PRO A 513 -29.79 -11.65 1.09
N SER A 514 -30.57 -12.60 0.56
CA SER A 514 -31.11 -13.73 1.31
C SER A 514 -30.05 -14.74 1.79
N LEU A 515 -28.82 -14.68 1.25
CA LEU A 515 -27.67 -15.51 1.63
C LEU A 515 -26.95 -15.01 2.89
N PHE A 516 -27.14 -13.74 3.25
CA PHE A 516 -26.47 -13.14 4.41
C PHE A 516 -27.21 -13.46 5.70
N GLY A 517 -26.47 -13.52 6.82
CA GLY A 517 -27.06 -13.81 8.13
C GLY A 517 -27.51 -15.26 8.31
N LYS A 518 -27.16 -16.17 7.38
CA LYS A 518 -27.51 -17.59 7.43
C LYS A 518 -26.29 -18.50 7.34
N HIS A 519 -26.28 -19.50 8.18
CA HIS A 519 -25.40 -20.66 8.08
C HIS A 519 -26.00 -21.69 7.09
N PRO A 520 -25.20 -22.47 6.35
CA PRO A 520 -25.70 -23.49 5.42
C PRO A 520 -26.65 -24.55 6.02
N ASN A 521 -26.62 -24.74 7.34
CA ASN A 521 -27.53 -25.63 8.08
C ASN A 521 -28.87 -24.97 8.50
N GLY A 522 -29.10 -23.70 8.14
CA GLY A 522 -30.28 -22.92 8.52
C GLY A 522 -30.16 -22.11 9.81
N GLY A 523 -29.05 -22.23 10.56
CA GLY A 523 -28.76 -21.40 11.73
C GLY A 523 -28.51 -19.93 11.37
N GLY A 524 -28.70 -19.02 12.34
CA GLY A 524 -28.45 -17.59 12.16
C GLY A 524 -27.00 -17.20 12.42
N ILE A 525 -26.47 -16.27 11.64
CA ILE A 525 -25.18 -15.58 11.89
C ILE A 525 -25.39 -14.07 11.82
N GLU A 526 -24.31 -13.28 11.97
CA GLU A 526 -24.38 -11.82 11.83
C GLU A 526 -25.02 -11.39 10.48
N PRO A 527 -26.02 -10.49 10.46
CA PRO A 527 -26.85 -10.24 9.27
C PRO A 527 -26.16 -9.67 8.03
N ALA A 528 -24.92 -9.20 8.14
CA ALA A 528 -24.12 -8.68 7.02
C ALA A 528 -22.98 -9.62 6.64
N SER A 529 -22.91 -10.81 7.23
CA SER A 529 -21.88 -11.81 6.99
C SER A 529 -22.42 -12.99 6.18
N LEU A 530 -21.54 -13.67 5.46
CA LEU A 530 -21.84 -14.87 4.67
C LEU A 530 -21.17 -16.08 5.31
N CYS A 531 -21.87 -17.20 5.41
CA CYS A 531 -21.25 -18.47 5.79
C CYS A 531 -21.32 -19.49 4.66
N VAL A 532 -20.19 -20.15 4.40
CA VAL A 532 -20.04 -21.19 3.38
C VAL A 532 -19.29 -22.39 3.95
N GLN A 533 -19.53 -23.57 3.39
CA GLN A 533 -18.70 -24.74 3.65
C GLN A 533 -17.60 -24.81 2.57
N ALA A 534 -16.33 -24.90 2.95
CA ALA A 534 -15.23 -25.12 2.01
C ALA A 534 -15.27 -26.56 1.43
N PRO A 535 -14.74 -26.79 0.22
CA PRO A 535 -14.27 -25.79 -0.74
C PRO A 535 -15.44 -25.02 -1.38
N SER A 536 -15.32 -23.70 -1.51
CA SER A 536 -16.36 -22.83 -2.08
C SER A 536 -15.75 -21.67 -2.87
N VAL A 537 -16.40 -21.30 -3.98
CA VAL A 537 -16.05 -20.13 -4.80
C VAL A 537 -17.32 -19.31 -5.02
N ILE A 538 -17.34 -18.08 -4.51
CA ILE A 538 -18.44 -17.14 -4.72
C ILE A 538 -18.00 -16.12 -5.76
N GLU A 539 -18.68 -16.09 -6.91
CA GLU A 539 -18.51 -15.05 -7.93
C GLU A 539 -19.38 -13.83 -7.57
N VAL A 540 -18.79 -12.64 -7.57
CA VAL A 540 -19.50 -11.38 -7.33
C VAL A 540 -19.21 -10.40 -8.46
N ARG A 541 -20.27 -9.85 -9.05
CA ARG A 541 -20.19 -8.88 -10.13
C ARG A 541 -20.56 -7.50 -9.64
N PHE A 542 -19.79 -6.50 -10.05
CA PHE A 542 -20.00 -5.11 -9.71
C PHE A 542 -20.01 -4.24 -10.98
N PRO A 543 -20.84 -3.19 -11.04
CA PRO A 543 -20.68 -2.16 -12.06
C PRO A 543 -19.33 -1.46 -11.87
N ALA A 544 -18.57 -1.28 -12.95
CA ALA A 544 -17.23 -0.69 -12.92
C ALA A 544 -17.23 0.70 -12.24
N ASP A 545 -18.22 1.53 -12.55
CA ASP A 545 -18.33 2.89 -12.03
C ASP A 545 -18.64 2.95 -10.52
N LEU A 546 -19.30 1.92 -9.97
CA LEU A 546 -19.62 1.84 -8.55
C LEU A 546 -18.34 1.62 -7.72
N VAL A 547 -17.46 0.76 -8.23
CA VAL A 547 -16.26 0.28 -7.52
C VAL A 547 -14.98 1.01 -7.91
N ALA A 548 -15.07 1.94 -8.86
CA ALA A 548 -13.95 2.78 -9.27
C ALA A 548 -13.35 3.53 -8.07
N GLY A 549 -12.06 3.28 -7.81
CA GLY A 549 -11.33 3.89 -6.69
C GLY A 549 -11.69 3.33 -5.31
N ALA A 550 -12.48 2.26 -5.22
CA ALA A 550 -12.82 1.59 -3.98
C ALA A 550 -11.85 0.44 -3.65
N GLU A 551 -11.86 0.00 -2.39
CA GLU A 551 -11.24 -1.22 -1.90
C GLU A 551 -12.32 -2.18 -1.41
N PHE A 552 -12.21 -3.45 -1.80
CA PHE A 552 -12.99 -4.52 -1.19
C PHE A 552 -12.31 -4.97 0.10
N VAL A 553 -13.06 -4.98 1.20
CA VAL A 553 -12.57 -5.31 2.54
C VAL A 553 -13.46 -6.37 3.15
N VAL A 554 -12.86 -7.47 3.62
CA VAL A 554 -13.54 -8.55 4.34
C VAL A 554 -12.59 -9.20 5.34
N ALA A 555 -13.13 -9.78 6.40
CA ALA A 555 -12.39 -10.69 7.26
C ALA A 555 -12.98 -12.09 7.20
N GLY A 556 -12.14 -13.10 7.32
CA GLY A 556 -12.56 -14.49 7.34
C GLY A 556 -12.18 -15.20 8.63
N THR A 557 -13.11 -15.99 9.15
CA THR A 557 -12.96 -16.81 10.36
C THR A 557 -13.66 -18.15 10.18
N LEU A 558 -13.29 -19.16 10.97
CA LEU A 558 -14.09 -20.39 11.10
C LEU A 558 -15.33 -20.11 11.95
N HIS A 559 -16.47 -20.69 11.57
CA HIS A 559 -17.71 -20.56 12.30
C HIS A 559 -17.55 -21.07 13.73
N ALA A 560 -18.18 -20.36 14.68
CA ALA A 560 -17.94 -20.56 16.10
C ALA A 560 -18.29 -21.97 16.58
N GLU A 561 -19.34 -22.60 16.05
CA GLU A 561 -19.83 -23.90 16.56
C GLU A 561 -19.52 -25.07 15.63
N THR A 562 -19.62 -24.85 14.32
CA THR A 562 -19.49 -25.89 13.29
C THR A 562 -18.09 -25.97 12.69
N GLY A 563 -17.23 -24.98 12.97
CA GLY A 563 -15.83 -24.92 12.52
C GLY A 563 -14.82 -25.04 13.65
N GLN A 564 -15.07 -25.91 14.63
CA GLN A 564 -14.19 -26.11 15.77
C GLN A 564 -12.85 -26.75 15.38
N GLU A 565 -12.92 -27.79 14.54
CA GLU A 565 -11.76 -28.52 14.03
C GLU A 565 -11.54 -28.32 12.52
N GLY A 566 -12.15 -27.28 11.92
CA GLY A 566 -11.97 -26.96 10.50
C GLY A 566 -10.59 -26.37 10.20
N SER A 567 -10.17 -26.48 8.94
CA SER A 567 -8.94 -25.86 8.45
C SER A 567 -9.13 -25.32 7.03
N VAL A 568 -8.89 -24.03 6.82
CA VAL A 568 -9.25 -23.38 5.55
C VAL A 568 -8.22 -22.38 5.06
N GLN A 569 -8.14 -22.16 3.75
CA GLN A 569 -7.34 -21.07 3.16
C GLN A 569 -8.26 -20.12 2.39
N LEU A 570 -8.15 -18.82 2.67
CA LEU A 570 -9.05 -17.82 2.09
C LEU A 570 -8.31 -16.90 1.12
N GLN A 571 -8.99 -16.57 0.01
CA GLN A 571 -8.48 -15.59 -0.96
C GLN A 571 -9.62 -14.75 -1.53
N VAL A 572 -9.27 -13.55 -2.01
CA VAL A 572 -10.10 -12.72 -2.89
C VAL A 572 -9.34 -12.56 -4.20
N LEU A 573 -9.90 -13.05 -5.30
CA LEU A 573 -9.25 -13.08 -6.61
C LEU A 573 -10.05 -12.28 -7.64
N THR A 574 -9.37 -11.78 -8.67
CA THR A 574 -9.98 -11.12 -9.84
C THR A 574 -10.13 -12.06 -11.04
N THR A 575 -9.53 -13.25 -10.95
CA THR A 575 -9.65 -14.34 -11.93
C THR A 575 -10.25 -15.57 -11.26
N LYS A 576 -11.04 -16.33 -12.01
CA LYS A 576 -11.66 -17.54 -11.49
C LYS A 576 -10.58 -18.57 -11.17
N PRO A 577 -10.52 -19.13 -9.96
CA PRO A 577 -9.54 -20.16 -9.63
C PRO A 577 -9.85 -21.47 -10.38
N GLU A 578 -8.82 -22.20 -10.82
CA GLU A 578 -8.98 -23.51 -11.47
C GLU A 578 -9.50 -24.59 -10.50
N SER A 579 -9.12 -24.48 -9.23
CA SER A 579 -9.63 -25.31 -8.13
C SER A 579 -9.66 -24.47 -6.86
N ALA A 580 -10.53 -24.82 -5.91
CA ALA A 580 -10.52 -24.26 -4.55
C ALA A 580 -10.12 -25.28 -3.48
N SER A 581 -9.92 -26.56 -3.84
CA SER A 581 -9.58 -27.62 -2.89
C SER A 581 -8.07 -27.86 -2.84
N GLY A 582 -7.62 -28.44 -1.72
CA GLY A 582 -6.26 -28.86 -1.44
C GLY A 582 -5.43 -27.80 -0.72
N LEU A 583 -4.40 -28.27 -0.02
CA LEU A 583 -3.42 -27.42 0.65
C LEU A 583 -2.52 -26.71 -0.37
N ARG A 584 -2.34 -25.40 -0.21
CA ARG A 584 -1.49 -24.58 -1.09
C ARG A 584 -0.38 -23.86 -0.34
N PRO A 585 0.83 -23.78 -0.92
CA PRO A 585 1.87 -22.94 -0.36
C PRO A 585 1.42 -21.47 -0.41
N THR A 586 1.77 -20.73 0.64
CA THR A 586 1.46 -19.30 0.73
C THR A 586 2.65 -18.48 0.25
N ALA A 587 2.36 -17.37 -0.45
CA ALA A 587 3.38 -16.35 -0.67
C ALA A 587 3.76 -15.71 0.68
N THR A 588 5.03 -15.37 0.82
CA THR A 588 5.64 -14.85 2.04
C THR A 588 6.22 -13.47 1.77
N VAL A 589 5.89 -12.48 2.61
CA VAL A 589 6.44 -11.12 2.53
C VAL A 589 7.14 -10.81 3.85
N GLU A 590 8.43 -10.50 3.77
CA GLU A 590 9.21 -9.99 4.89
C GLU A 590 8.69 -8.59 5.27
N THR A 591 8.40 -8.40 6.54
CA THR A 591 7.96 -7.11 7.08
C THR A 591 9.04 -6.56 7.99
N ASN A 592 9.54 -5.35 7.71
CA ASN A 592 10.53 -4.69 8.55
C ASN A 592 9.89 -3.49 9.23
N ALA A 593 9.67 -3.58 10.55
CA ALA A 593 9.24 -2.43 11.33
C ALA A 593 10.43 -1.49 11.65
N ASN A 594 10.17 -0.19 11.79
CA ASN A 594 11.18 0.77 12.22
C ASN A 594 11.51 0.58 13.71
N GLY A 595 12.78 0.75 14.10
CA GLY A 595 13.21 0.72 15.50
C GLY A 595 14.74 0.82 15.63
N PRO A 596 15.27 0.97 16.85
CA PRO A 596 16.72 0.98 17.10
C PRO A 596 17.37 -0.33 16.61
N TRP A 597 18.68 -0.29 16.31
CA TRP A 597 19.42 -1.42 15.73
C TRP A 597 19.38 -2.70 16.57
N THR A 598 19.04 -2.60 17.85
CA THR A 598 18.83 -3.75 18.75
C THR A 598 17.44 -4.39 18.62
N SER A 599 16.54 -3.89 17.77
CA SER A 599 15.16 -4.38 17.64
C SER A 599 15.06 -5.59 16.71
N ASN A 600 14.31 -6.62 17.09
CA ASN A 600 14.01 -7.75 16.19
C ASN A 600 12.75 -7.45 15.37
N ASN A 601 12.87 -6.51 14.43
CA ASN A 601 11.73 -5.97 13.70
C ASN A 601 11.40 -6.72 12.41
N ARG A 602 12.13 -7.80 12.10
CA ARG A 602 11.88 -8.64 10.93
C ARG A 602 10.76 -9.64 11.26
N GLY A 603 9.58 -9.32 10.79
CA GLY A 603 8.42 -10.21 10.77
C GLY A 603 8.25 -10.89 9.41
N VAL A 604 7.35 -11.86 9.38
CA VAL A 604 6.93 -12.52 8.15
C VAL A 604 5.41 -12.48 8.09
N SER A 605 4.88 -12.06 6.95
CA SER A 605 3.45 -12.12 6.66
C SER A 605 3.17 -13.10 5.53
N HIS A 606 2.03 -13.77 5.63
CA HIS A 606 1.61 -14.79 4.67
C HIS A 606 0.38 -14.31 3.92
N ALA A 607 0.38 -14.42 2.60
CA ALA A 607 -0.76 -14.02 1.77
C ALA A 607 -1.99 -14.90 1.97
N THR A 608 -1.80 -16.21 2.21
CA THR A 608 -2.85 -17.22 2.34
C THR A 608 -2.53 -18.21 3.47
N PRO A 609 -2.46 -17.74 4.73
CA PRO A 609 -2.26 -18.63 5.87
C PRO A 609 -3.42 -19.63 5.98
N ILE A 610 -3.19 -20.72 6.71
CA ILE A 610 -4.26 -21.64 7.06
C ILE A 610 -4.99 -21.08 8.28
N ILE A 611 -6.29 -20.87 8.14
CA ILE A 611 -7.16 -20.46 9.23
C ILE A 611 -7.56 -21.70 10.02
N VAL A 612 -7.17 -21.72 11.29
CA VAL A 612 -7.46 -22.79 12.26
C VAL A 612 -7.71 -22.19 13.62
N ARG A 613 -8.55 -22.84 14.44
CA ARG A 613 -8.84 -22.38 15.79
C ARG A 613 -7.64 -22.59 16.71
N GLU A 614 -7.37 -21.60 17.56
CA GLU A 614 -6.34 -21.69 18.59
C GLU A 614 -6.63 -22.85 19.56
N GLY A 615 -5.62 -23.68 19.82
CA GLY A 615 -5.74 -24.84 20.71
C GLY A 615 -6.50 -26.06 20.16
N SER A 616 -7.01 -26.02 18.92
CA SER A 616 -7.68 -27.16 18.28
C SER A 616 -6.76 -28.35 18.02
N GLU A 617 -7.31 -29.55 17.89
CA GLU A 617 -6.53 -30.74 17.50
C GLU A 617 -6.07 -30.63 16.04
N SER A 618 -6.89 -30.06 15.16
CA SER A 618 -6.48 -29.74 13.78
C SER A 618 -5.23 -28.88 13.71
N ARG A 619 -5.13 -27.83 14.53
CA ARG A 619 -3.91 -27.02 14.60
C ARG A 619 -2.67 -27.85 14.96
N LYS A 620 -2.75 -28.66 16.02
CA LYS A 620 -1.62 -29.52 16.45
C LYS A 620 -1.19 -30.49 15.35
N ARG A 621 -2.15 -31.09 14.64
CA ARG A 621 -1.85 -32.02 13.53
C ARG A 621 -1.17 -31.32 12.35
N ILE A 622 -1.58 -30.10 12.03
CA ILE A 622 -0.96 -29.31 10.95
C ILE A 622 0.44 -28.84 11.35
N GLU A 623 0.64 -28.36 12.59
CA GLU A 623 1.97 -27.99 13.12
C GLU A 623 2.94 -29.17 13.07
N ALA A 624 2.49 -30.37 13.47
CA ALA A 624 3.28 -31.60 13.37
C ALA A 624 3.64 -31.94 11.91
N SER A 625 2.71 -31.71 10.96
CA SER A 625 2.98 -31.91 9.52
C SER A 625 4.01 -30.90 8.98
N PHE A 626 3.97 -29.64 9.44
CA PHE A 626 4.99 -28.64 9.11
C PHE A 626 6.36 -29.01 9.67
N GLU A 627 6.41 -29.52 10.90
CA GLU A 627 7.66 -30.00 11.51
C GLU A 627 8.25 -31.19 10.73
N GLU A 628 7.43 -32.15 10.35
CA GLU A 628 7.85 -33.29 9.53
C GLU A 628 8.40 -32.84 8.18
N PHE A 629 7.72 -31.93 7.48
CA PHE A 629 8.23 -31.35 6.22
C PHE A 629 9.57 -30.65 6.43
N ARG A 630 9.69 -29.78 7.44
CA ARG A 630 10.93 -29.07 7.79
C ARG A 630 12.08 -30.03 8.09
N SER A 631 11.78 -31.19 8.68
CA SER A 631 12.78 -32.22 8.98
C SER A 631 13.38 -32.85 7.71
N TRP A 632 12.63 -32.91 6.61
CA TRP A 632 13.16 -33.45 5.34
C TRP A 632 13.66 -32.36 4.41
N PHE A 633 13.03 -31.18 4.42
CA PHE A 633 13.32 -30.06 3.52
C PHE A 633 13.70 -28.79 4.30
N PRO A 634 14.92 -28.75 4.87
CA PRO A 634 15.40 -27.53 5.53
C PRO A 634 15.67 -26.43 4.49
N ALA A 635 15.47 -25.16 4.83
CA ALA A 635 15.77 -24.04 3.92
C ALA A 635 17.28 -23.91 3.61
N ALA A 636 18.13 -24.34 4.54
CA ALA A 636 19.58 -24.45 4.36
C ALA A 636 20.12 -25.65 5.15
N LEU A 637 21.19 -26.27 4.65
CA LEU A 637 21.84 -27.40 5.35
C LEU A 637 22.75 -26.94 6.49
N CYS A 638 23.42 -25.79 6.32
CA CYS A 638 24.25 -25.18 7.34
C CYS A 638 24.49 -23.69 7.05
N TYR A 639 24.93 -22.95 8.07
CA TYR A 639 25.48 -21.62 7.93
C TYR A 639 26.93 -21.69 7.41
N THR A 640 27.20 -21.14 6.23
CA THR A 640 28.48 -21.35 5.53
C THR A 640 29.56 -20.30 5.83
N LYS A 641 29.19 -19.13 6.39
CA LYS A 641 30.12 -18.00 6.52
C LYS A 641 31.07 -18.07 7.72
N ILE A 642 30.81 -18.96 8.69
CA ILE A 642 31.55 -19.15 9.96
C ILE A 642 31.64 -17.86 10.82
N VAL A 643 32.22 -16.77 10.30
CA VAL A 643 32.23 -15.43 10.86
C VAL A 643 31.02 -14.64 10.32
N PRO A 644 30.04 -14.28 11.17
CA PRO A 644 28.90 -13.46 10.77
C PRO A 644 29.30 -12.02 10.42
N VAL A 645 28.69 -11.47 9.38
CA VAL A 645 28.91 -10.09 8.90
C VAL A 645 27.59 -9.40 8.55
N ASP A 646 26.52 -9.72 9.29
CA ASP A 646 25.15 -9.31 8.98
C ASP A 646 24.61 -8.17 9.85
N GLU A 647 25.35 -7.77 10.88
CA GLU A 647 25.02 -6.62 11.74
C GLU A 647 26.19 -5.61 11.75
N VAL A 648 25.85 -4.32 11.84
CA VAL A 648 26.82 -3.21 11.90
C VAL A 648 27.75 -3.36 13.11
N VAL A 649 27.20 -3.84 14.23
CA VAL A 649 27.96 -4.24 15.41
C VAL A 649 27.60 -5.70 15.67
N THR A 650 28.54 -6.63 15.56
CA THR A 650 28.29 -8.07 15.71
C THR A 650 28.95 -8.60 16.98
N LEU A 651 28.19 -9.27 17.85
CA LEU A 651 28.74 -9.91 19.06
C LEU A 651 29.19 -11.35 18.78
N THR A 652 28.47 -12.06 17.92
CA THR A 652 28.79 -13.44 17.55
C THR A 652 30.07 -13.51 16.72
N LEU A 653 31.19 -13.96 17.31
CA LEU A 653 32.49 -14.07 16.62
C LEU A 653 32.51 -15.21 15.59
N PHE A 654 32.05 -16.39 16.02
CA PHE A 654 31.88 -17.56 15.16
C PHE A 654 30.49 -18.16 15.41
N TYR A 655 29.82 -18.57 14.33
CA TYR A 655 28.49 -19.16 14.40
C TYR A 655 28.44 -20.53 13.73
N ARG A 656 27.99 -21.51 14.50
CA ARG A 656 27.79 -22.89 14.07
C ARG A 656 26.31 -23.21 14.05
N GLU A 657 25.81 -23.52 12.85
CA GLU A 657 24.49 -24.10 12.64
C GLU A 657 24.61 -25.10 11.50
N ASP A 658 24.79 -26.38 11.83
CA ASP A 658 25.07 -27.45 10.88
C ASP A 658 24.28 -28.75 11.18
N ASP A 659 23.29 -28.70 12.07
CA ASP A 659 22.50 -29.86 12.49
C ASP A 659 21.85 -30.62 11.32
N HIS A 660 21.34 -29.88 10.33
CA HIS A 660 20.74 -30.45 9.14
C HIS A 660 21.77 -31.11 8.22
N LEU A 661 22.94 -30.48 8.02
CA LEU A 661 24.07 -31.08 7.31
C LEU A 661 24.49 -32.40 7.99
N GLN A 662 24.71 -32.37 9.31
CA GLN A 662 25.11 -33.56 10.07
C GLN A 662 24.08 -34.69 9.98
N ARG A 663 22.80 -34.37 10.21
CA ARG A 663 21.72 -35.36 10.22
C ARG A 663 21.49 -35.96 8.85
N LEU A 664 21.38 -35.13 7.82
CA LEU A 664 20.95 -35.58 6.49
C LEU A 664 22.11 -36.07 5.61
N MET A 665 23.28 -35.45 5.70
CA MET A 665 24.35 -35.64 4.71
C MET A 665 25.55 -36.41 5.25
N LEU A 666 25.93 -36.21 6.51
CA LEU A 666 27.20 -36.73 7.04
C LEU A 666 27.07 -38.12 7.66
N ASP A 667 28.10 -38.95 7.48
CA ASP A 667 28.33 -40.14 8.30
C ASP A 667 28.98 -39.79 9.65
N ASP A 668 29.06 -40.75 10.57
CA ASP A 668 29.55 -40.49 11.93
C ASP A 668 31.04 -40.10 11.97
N SER A 669 31.85 -40.58 11.01
CA SER A 669 33.27 -40.20 10.91
C SER A 669 33.43 -38.74 10.46
N GLN A 670 32.59 -38.30 9.52
CA GLN A 670 32.55 -36.94 9.01
C GLN A 670 32.03 -35.97 10.07
N LYS A 671 30.99 -36.35 10.83
CA LYS A 671 30.51 -35.56 11.99
C LYS A 671 31.62 -35.38 13.03
N ALA A 672 32.26 -36.47 13.45
CA ALA A 672 33.34 -36.42 14.43
C ALA A 672 34.52 -35.55 13.95
N LYS A 673 34.85 -35.61 12.65
CA LYS A 673 35.86 -34.72 12.06
C LYS A 673 35.43 -33.25 12.10
N LEU A 674 34.18 -32.94 11.75
CA LEU A 674 33.64 -31.59 11.78
C LEU A 674 33.61 -31.02 13.21
N ASP A 675 33.14 -31.80 14.19
CA ASP A 675 33.17 -31.43 15.61
C ASP A 675 34.59 -31.13 16.09
N ARG A 676 35.55 -31.99 15.71
CA ARG A 676 36.97 -31.78 16.05
C ARG A 676 37.51 -30.48 15.46
N LEU A 677 37.20 -30.16 14.20
CA LEU A 677 37.65 -28.91 13.55
C LEU A 677 37.05 -27.67 14.20
N TRP A 678 35.77 -27.71 14.62
CA TRP A 678 35.16 -26.64 15.39
C TRP A 678 35.83 -26.45 16.76
N ASN A 679 36.13 -27.56 17.47
CA ASN A 679 36.84 -27.49 18.74
C ASN A 679 38.26 -26.92 18.56
N GLU A 680 38.99 -27.33 17.51
CA GLU A 680 40.30 -26.77 17.15
C GLU A 680 40.21 -25.26 16.87
N LEU A 681 39.18 -24.81 16.12
CA LEU A 681 38.95 -23.39 15.85
C LEU A 681 38.74 -22.59 17.15
N HIS A 682 37.83 -23.03 18.02
CA HIS A 682 37.55 -22.36 19.29
C HIS A 682 38.79 -22.33 20.19
N PHE A 683 39.54 -23.44 20.26
CA PHE A 683 40.75 -23.51 21.06
C PHE A 683 41.84 -22.56 20.56
N VAL A 684 42.17 -22.58 19.26
CA VAL A 684 43.27 -21.77 18.70
C VAL A 684 42.93 -20.28 18.66
N SER A 685 41.65 -19.93 18.46
CA SER A 685 41.23 -18.53 18.35
C SER A 685 41.08 -17.82 19.69
N HIS A 686 41.03 -18.57 20.81
CA HIS A 686 40.72 -18.05 22.13
C HIS A 686 39.42 -17.24 22.18
N ASP A 687 38.44 -17.56 21.31
CA ASP A 687 37.22 -16.76 21.11
C ASP A 687 36.39 -16.60 22.39
N ALA A 688 36.41 -17.61 23.27
CA ALA A 688 35.78 -17.54 24.59
C ALA A 688 36.30 -16.38 25.46
N LEU A 689 37.57 -15.99 25.31
CA LEU A 689 38.16 -14.84 26.02
C LEU A 689 37.85 -13.54 25.29
N THR A 690 38.07 -13.51 23.97
CA THR A 690 37.81 -12.34 23.12
C THR A 690 36.36 -11.86 23.20
N LEU A 691 35.42 -12.79 23.36
CA LEU A 691 33.99 -12.48 23.47
C LEU A 691 33.65 -11.69 24.75
N VAL A 692 34.45 -11.78 25.82
CA VAL A 692 34.26 -10.99 27.05
C VAL A 692 34.48 -9.50 26.75
N ASP A 693 35.56 -9.18 26.04
CA ASP A 693 35.90 -7.80 25.69
C ASP A 693 34.92 -7.24 24.65
N ALA A 694 34.57 -8.04 23.63
CA ALA A 694 33.59 -7.68 22.62
C ALA A 694 32.21 -7.38 23.26
N TYR A 695 31.82 -8.16 24.27
CA TYR A 695 30.58 -7.93 25.02
C TYR A 695 30.61 -6.59 25.78
N LEU A 696 31.71 -6.26 26.46
CA LEU A 696 31.84 -4.98 27.18
C LEU A 696 31.76 -3.80 26.22
N GLN A 697 32.47 -3.86 25.09
CA GLN A 697 32.44 -2.81 24.05
C GLN A 697 31.04 -2.63 23.47
N LEU A 698 30.33 -3.73 23.18
CA LEU A 698 28.96 -3.68 22.70
C LEU A 698 28.01 -3.06 23.73
N MET A 699 28.16 -3.39 25.02
CA MET A 699 27.36 -2.79 26.09
C MET A 699 27.60 -1.28 26.20
N GLU A 700 28.84 -0.81 26.07
CA GLU A 700 29.16 0.62 26.04
C GLU A 700 28.54 1.32 24.83
N TYR A 701 28.66 0.73 23.64
CA TYR A 701 28.06 1.28 22.41
C TYR A 701 26.53 1.38 22.52
N ALA A 702 25.87 0.32 22.99
CA ALA A 702 24.41 0.29 23.12
C ALA A 702 23.86 1.37 24.06
N THR A 703 24.63 1.88 25.04
CA THR A 703 24.17 2.99 25.90
C THR A 703 23.99 4.32 25.16
N GLN A 704 24.54 4.47 23.96
CA GLN A 704 24.53 5.71 23.21
C GLN A 704 23.25 5.89 22.37
N ASP A 705 22.70 4.80 21.82
CA ASP A 705 21.59 4.85 20.85
C ASP A 705 20.58 3.68 20.96
N ALA A 706 20.66 2.84 22.00
CA ALA A 706 19.78 1.70 22.22
C ALA A 706 19.55 1.36 23.72
N ASP A 707 18.81 0.28 24.02
CA ASP A 707 18.68 -0.25 25.39
C ASP A 707 19.70 -1.39 25.61
N PRO A 708 20.76 -1.19 26.41
CA PRO A 708 21.77 -2.22 26.68
C PRO A 708 21.22 -3.43 27.47
N LYS A 709 20.09 -3.29 28.16
CA LYS A 709 19.52 -4.37 28.98
C LYS A 709 19.15 -5.61 28.18
N VAL A 710 18.92 -5.47 26.87
CA VAL A 710 18.62 -6.61 26.00
C VAL A 710 19.77 -7.62 25.93
N PHE A 711 21.02 -7.20 26.18
CA PHE A 711 22.19 -8.07 26.14
C PHE A 711 22.59 -8.62 27.52
N GLU A 712 21.97 -8.16 28.60
CA GLU A 712 22.29 -8.59 29.98
C GLU A 712 22.21 -10.11 30.20
N PRO A 713 21.21 -10.84 29.63
CA PRO A 713 21.14 -12.30 29.76
C PRO A 713 22.38 -13.04 29.24
N MET A 714 23.18 -12.40 28.37
CA MET A 714 24.38 -13.00 27.77
C MET A 714 25.62 -12.89 28.67
N ARG A 715 25.64 -11.98 29.66
CA ARG A 715 26.82 -11.72 30.51
C ARG A 715 27.32 -12.97 31.21
N LYS A 716 26.44 -13.69 31.91
CA LYS A 716 26.81 -14.87 32.69
C LYS A 716 27.30 -16.01 31.79
N PRO A 717 26.57 -16.43 30.73
CA PRO A 717 27.05 -17.46 29.81
C PRO A 717 28.42 -17.15 29.19
N ILE A 718 28.69 -15.90 28.83
CA ILE A 718 29.99 -15.48 28.25
C ILE A 718 31.10 -15.64 29.28
N ASN A 719 30.92 -15.14 30.51
CA ASN A 719 31.93 -15.25 31.57
C ASN A 719 32.16 -16.70 32.02
N ASP A 720 31.10 -17.51 32.11
CA ASP A 720 31.21 -18.93 32.44
C ASP A 720 32.01 -19.67 31.37
N ARG A 721 31.78 -19.38 30.07
CA ARG A 721 32.54 -19.96 28.96
C ARG A 721 34.01 -19.54 29.01
N ALA A 722 34.31 -18.27 29.26
CA ALA A 722 35.68 -17.80 29.44
C ALA A 722 36.39 -18.50 30.61
N ALA A 723 35.70 -18.68 31.74
CA ALA A 723 36.24 -19.37 32.91
C ALA A 723 36.49 -20.87 32.64
N ALA A 724 35.59 -21.54 31.91
CA ALA A 724 35.78 -22.92 31.48
C ALA A 724 36.98 -23.05 30.54
N PHE A 725 37.11 -22.13 29.58
CA PHE A 725 38.21 -22.13 28.62
C PHE A 725 39.58 -21.90 29.28
N ARG A 726 39.66 -21.01 30.29
CA ARG A 726 40.90 -20.84 31.08
C ARG A 726 41.34 -22.14 31.77
N LYS A 727 40.39 -22.95 32.26
CA LYS A 727 40.70 -24.27 32.83
C LYS A 727 41.16 -25.25 31.76
N GLU A 728 40.59 -25.18 30.56
CA GLU A 728 40.96 -26.01 29.43
C GLU A 728 42.40 -25.73 28.97
N LEU A 729 42.80 -24.45 28.87
CA LEU A 729 44.18 -24.04 28.56
C LEU A 729 45.18 -24.65 29.55
N VAL A 730 44.93 -24.51 30.86
CA VAL A 730 45.78 -25.10 31.90
C VAL A 730 45.82 -26.63 31.78
N GLY A 731 44.69 -27.26 31.49
CA GLY A 731 44.60 -28.71 31.28
C GLY A 731 45.32 -29.20 30.01
N ALA A 732 45.55 -28.32 29.05
CA ALA A 732 46.28 -28.62 27.81
C ALA A 732 47.80 -28.52 27.97
N GLU A 733 48.30 -27.70 28.90
CA GLU A 733 49.75 -27.45 29.09
C GLU A 733 50.59 -28.75 29.13
N PRO A 734 50.23 -29.80 29.90
CA PRO A 734 51.05 -31.02 29.94
C PRO A 734 51.16 -31.73 28.59
N LYS A 735 50.09 -31.69 27.79
CA LYS A 735 50.07 -32.30 26.45
C LYS A 735 50.89 -31.48 25.46
N GLN A 736 50.88 -30.15 25.59
CA GLN A 736 51.68 -29.24 24.77
C GLN A 736 53.18 -29.45 25.03
N ILE A 737 53.59 -29.58 26.30
CA ILE A 737 54.98 -29.89 26.65
C ILE A 737 55.41 -31.26 26.12
N GLU A 738 54.54 -32.27 26.23
CA GLU A 738 54.84 -33.58 25.66
C GLU A 738 55.00 -33.50 24.13
N ALA A 739 54.11 -32.78 23.44
CA ALA A 739 54.21 -32.56 22.01
C ALA A 739 55.49 -31.80 21.63
N LEU A 740 55.90 -30.80 22.42
CA LEU A 740 57.15 -30.06 22.22
C LEU A 740 58.38 -30.97 22.34
N ILE A 741 58.39 -31.89 23.32
CA ILE A 741 59.48 -32.86 23.49
C ILE A 741 59.54 -33.83 22.32
N GLN A 742 58.38 -34.32 21.86
CA GLN A 742 58.30 -35.16 20.67
C GLN A 742 58.76 -34.43 19.41
N PHE A 743 58.44 -33.13 19.29
CA PHE A 743 58.93 -32.29 18.21
C PHE A 743 60.44 -32.06 18.30
N ALA A 744 60.97 -31.77 19.49
CA ALA A 744 62.41 -31.61 19.73
C ALA A 744 63.20 -32.87 19.35
N ALA A 745 62.63 -34.07 19.55
CA ALA A 745 63.22 -35.32 19.09
C ALA A 745 63.38 -35.42 17.56
N GLN A 746 62.63 -34.64 16.78
CA GLN A 746 62.79 -34.57 15.32
C GLN A 746 63.92 -33.64 14.88
N ALA A 747 64.41 -32.76 15.76
CA ALA A 747 65.49 -31.83 15.45
C ALA A 747 66.86 -32.52 15.34
N TYR A 748 66.98 -33.75 15.86
CA TYR A 748 68.19 -34.55 15.87
C TYR A 748 68.03 -35.79 14.99
N ARG A 749 69.15 -36.31 14.46
CA ARG A 749 69.15 -37.58 13.68
C ARG A 749 68.94 -38.84 14.55
N ARG A 750 68.64 -38.67 15.83
CA ARG A 750 68.38 -39.71 16.82
C ARG A 750 67.28 -39.23 17.78
N SER A 751 66.59 -40.16 18.43
CA SER A 751 65.67 -39.84 19.51
C SER A 751 66.41 -39.16 20.69
N LEU A 752 65.68 -38.33 21.44
CA LEU A 752 66.15 -37.84 22.74
C LEU A 752 66.31 -39.01 23.71
N THR A 753 67.33 -38.94 24.55
CA THR A 753 67.47 -39.82 25.70
C THR A 753 66.50 -39.41 26.81
N ASP A 754 66.19 -40.33 27.74
CA ASP A 754 65.32 -40.03 28.89
C ASP A 754 65.84 -38.87 29.74
N ALA A 755 67.17 -38.74 29.86
CA ALA A 755 67.82 -37.64 30.57
C ALA A 755 67.60 -36.29 29.86
N GLU A 756 67.81 -36.22 28.55
CA GLU A 756 67.58 -35.00 27.75
C GLU A 756 66.10 -34.57 27.78
N ALA A 757 65.17 -35.54 27.72
CA ALA A 757 63.74 -35.26 27.83
C ALA A 757 63.33 -34.80 29.24
N ALA A 758 64.03 -35.28 30.29
CA ALA A 758 63.81 -34.81 31.66
C ALA A 758 64.34 -33.38 31.87
N GLU A 759 65.52 -33.06 31.32
CA GLU A 759 66.10 -31.71 31.39
C GLU A 759 65.22 -30.65 30.74
N LEU A 760 64.57 -30.96 29.60
CA LEU A 760 63.61 -30.06 28.96
C LEU A 760 62.38 -29.80 29.83
N ARG A 761 61.85 -30.84 30.50
CA ARG A 761 60.71 -30.69 31.43
C ARG A 761 61.11 -29.88 32.67
N ASP A 762 62.32 -30.07 33.18
CA ASP A 762 62.84 -29.33 34.33
C ASP A 762 63.18 -27.87 33.97
N LEU A 763 63.59 -27.59 32.73
CA LEU A 763 63.71 -26.22 32.22
C LEU A 763 62.35 -25.52 32.23
N TYR A 764 61.33 -26.13 31.61
CA TYR A 764 59.96 -25.60 31.62
C TYR A 764 59.48 -25.33 33.06
N ARG A 765 59.65 -26.30 33.99
CA ARG A 765 59.25 -26.11 35.40
C ARG A 765 59.94 -24.91 36.04
N ARG A 766 61.25 -24.74 35.84
CA ARG A 766 62.01 -23.60 36.38
C ARG A 766 61.54 -22.27 35.81
N LEU A 767 61.22 -22.22 34.52
CA LEU A 767 60.70 -21.00 33.89
C LEU A 767 59.31 -20.64 34.44
N ARG A 768 58.43 -21.64 34.66
CA ARG A 768 57.13 -21.42 35.31
C ARG A 768 57.25 -21.00 36.78
N GLU A 769 58.24 -21.53 37.52
CA GLU A 769 58.56 -21.09 38.89
C GLU A 769 59.07 -19.64 38.95
N GLN A 770 59.63 -19.12 37.86
CA GLN A 770 59.99 -17.70 37.70
C GLN A 770 58.82 -16.83 37.21
N GLU A 771 57.59 -17.34 37.29
CA GLU A 771 56.36 -16.66 36.90
C GLU A 771 56.24 -16.34 35.39
N LEU A 772 57.05 -16.97 34.52
CA LEU A 772 56.86 -16.85 33.07
C LEU A 772 55.53 -17.52 32.65
N PRO A 773 54.72 -16.89 31.79
CA PRO A 773 53.53 -17.51 31.18
C PRO A 773 53.85 -18.80 30.43
N HIS A 774 52.87 -19.71 30.30
CA HIS A 774 53.06 -21.01 29.63
C HIS A 774 53.64 -20.88 28.21
N ASP A 775 53.14 -19.94 27.42
CA ASP A 775 53.58 -19.78 26.03
C ASP A 775 55.02 -19.22 25.90
N GLU A 776 55.50 -18.51 26.92
CA GLU A 776 56.87 -17.96 26.96
C GLU A 776 57.89 -18.94 27.55
N ALA A 777 57.44 -19.82 28.45
CA ALA A 777 58.22 -20.82 29.16
C ALA A 777 58.39 -22.10 28.34
#